data_AF-A0A1E3NKF1-F1
#
_entry.id   AF-A0A1E3NKF1-F1
#
_cell.length_a   1.000
_cell.length_b   1.000
_cell.length_c   1.000
_cell.angle_alpha   90.00
_cell.angle_beta   90.00
_cell.angle_gamma   90.00
#
_symmetry.space_group_name_H-M   'P 1'
#
loop_
_entity.id
_entity.type
_entity.pdbx_description
1 polymer ?
#
loop_
_entity_poly.entity_id
_entity_poly.type
_entity_poly.pdbx_seq_one_letter_code
_entity_poly.pdbx_strand_id
1 'polypeptide(L)'
;MATLAAAARAHCERAVFTPARAFSRSSHRALAQAQSSLNVLGTEYKSDEWTNATPRILSLVGRDLHKNKNHPIGILRSLIENRFDGLGYTMYGDMKPNVSVHENFDVLGFPEDHVGRSKSDTYYLNKDHLLRTHTSAHEHECFLTCQTPGYFICGDVYRRDEIDRTHYPVFHQMEGARVWKRDDFKSEEELLAKIQADIDAIPKTDLIVEDVGYDPVENPKQDFMTDRETDLVSQHLKRTIEVLVDAVFNEAKSAAKLAGSTEEYLNEPLKVRWVEAYFPWTAPSWEIEVWWKGEWLECCGCGDVRKLVLDNSKLDNSIAWAFGIGLDRIAMLLFGIPDIRLFWSLDKRFINQFKQNQISIFKPYSKYPGSVRDISFWLPKDDEGQYLKLHENDLMEIVRENAGDLVESVKLVDEFTHPKTGKHSQTYRVNYQSMDRNITNDEVNLMNEETRKELVQKQSRSRKLILYSQSMSACDIIILYGSETGTAQDFAHSLAHRCRYLSLKPLVCNMDSLDLKQLFEVSTLLLICSTTGQGELPRNCRKFFRFLMRRNLPPNLLEHLKFSTCGLGDSSYVMYNLAIRKFHARLKQLGAQEFVERAECDEQSPEGQEAFYDSWERLVFDALKKKYSGKVNEIPDNVVLAPLHQITIKQDGSKKFSTRLTALERQDSEKKLTTLKIDSLDRITDPEHFQEVLHVVLSDATQSLQYFVGDTVSLYPENDPKDVQSFINLQGWTDISDYPLAINCPGHMVPEGGWVKDLTLRSLLQYHLDIASVPPRSFFQMAWHFASDEREMEKLKELGKVEESEQLYNYVNRPHRSILEVIQEFFSLKIPIEQLLEVIPLIKPRLFSICNLPKQGTLELAVAIVEYRTIIRRVRKGLCTSWLKRLNVNDKIVVSINQNNLKIPDADMVLVGPGTGIAPVRAIVQLNDKRIRDGKDGHNYLLFTGHRYREKDYLFGHEWPHMKGLRVIDSFSRQAGGYVQDTIWKNKDDVAKILNNGGGLYLCGSSGKMPTQVRITVEEILKESNNWDVETVKAELLKMEKEKRFIQETW
;
A
#
# COMPACT_ATOMS: atom_id res chain seq x y z
N MET A 1 15.34 -62.98 -52.51
CA MET A 1 15.23 -62.83 -51.05
C MET A 1 14.17 -61.77 -50.76
N ALA A 2 13.10 -62.20 -50.07
CA ALA A 2 12.00 -61.44 -49.46
C ALA A 2 11.44 -60.19 -50.18
N THR A 3 10.60 -60.51 -51.17
CA THR A 3 9.47 -59.82 -51.84
C THR A 3 8.37 -59.28 -50.88
N LEU A 4 7.40 -58.42 -51.21
CA LEU A 4 6.91 -57.72 -52.41
C LEU A 4 5.86 -56.69 -51.91
N ALA A 5 5.71 -55.55 -52.59
CA ALA A 5 4.60 -54.62 -52.41
C ALA A 5 3.72 -54.60 -53.67
N ALA A 6 2.38 -54.57 -53.49
CA ALA A 6 1.43 -54.26 -54.56
C ALA A 6 0.19 -53.54 -54.01
N ALA A 7 -0.29 -52.61 -54.83
CA ALA A 7 -1.33 -51.62 -54.60
C ALA A 7 -2.77 -52.17 -54.69
N ALA A 8 -3.73 -51.40 -54.13
CA ALA A 8 -5.01 -51.00 -54.73
C ALA A 8 -6.07 -50.67 -53.65
N ARG A 9 -6.86 -49.60 -53.85
CA ARG A 9 -8.10 -49.31 -53.12
C ARG A 9 -9.15 -48.76 -54.08
N ALA A 10 -10.34 -49.36 -54.04
CA ALA A 10 -11.61 -48.80 -54.52
C ALA A 10 -12.77 -49.25 -53.61
N HIS A 11 -13.73 -48.34 -53.46
CA HIS A 11 -15.13 -48.47 -53.03
C HIS A 11 -15.56 -48.63 -51.55
N CYS A 12 -16.62 -47.85 -51.27
CA CYS A 12 -17.44 -47.64 -50.08
C CYS A 12 -18.47 -48.77 -49.89
N GLU A 13 -18.70 -49.25 -48.64
CA GLU A 13 -19.97 -49.17 -47.90
C GLU A 13 -20.03 -50.10 -46.64
N ARG A 14 -20.59 -49.53 -45.55
CA ARG A 14 -21.34 -50.10 -44.40
C ARG A 14 -20.69 -50.98 -43.30
N ALA A 15 -20.55 -50.31 -42.13
CA ALA A 15 -21.00 -50.64 -40.77
C ALA A 15 -20.53 -51.93 -40.03
N VAL A 16 -19.90 -51.74 -38.84
CA VAL A 16 -20.32 -52.21 -37.47
C VAL A 16 -19.13 -52.15 -36.46
N PHE A 17 -19.35 -51.41 -35.35
CA PHE A 17 -18.79 -51.40 -33.97
C PHE A 17 -17.31 -51.79 -33.59
N THR A 18 -16.59 -50.78 -33.05
CA THR A 18 -15.63 -50.69 -31.87
C THR A 18 -14.31 -51.51 -31.79
N PRO A 19 -13.28 -51.15 -30.97
CA PRO A 19 -12.97 -49.90 -30.20
C PRO A 19 -11.49 -49.37 -30.29
N ALA A 20 -11.26 -48.19 -29.68
CA ALA A 20 -10.05 -47.71 -28.98
C ALA A 20 -8.75 -47.24 -29.71
N ARG A 21 -8.40 -45.98 -29.38
CA ARG A 21 -7.07 -45.34 -29.13
C ARG A 21 -6.04 -45.20 -30.26
N ALA A 22 -5.69 -43.95 -30.55
CA ALA A 22 -4.33 -43.43 -30.31
C ALA A 22 -4.34 -41.89 -30.17
N PHE A 23 -3.99 -41.42 -28.98
CA PHE A 23 -3.56 -40.05 -28.70
C PHE A 23 -2.13 -39.88 -29.25
N SER A 24 -1.86 -38.85 -30.08
CA SER A 24 -0.49 -38.36 -30.29
C SER A 24 -0.34 -36.97 -29.69
N ARG A 25 0.51 -36.90 -28.67
CA ARG A 25 1.01 -35.67 -28.03
C ARG A 25 1.84 -34.87 -29.05
N SER A 26 1.57 -33.57 -29.18
CA SER A 26 2.52 -32.60 -29.74
C SER A 26 2.97 -31.64 -28.63
N SER A 27 4.03 -32.06 -27.93
CA SER A 27 4.88 -31.20 -27.14
C SER A 27 5.81 -30.44 -28.08
N HIS A 28 5.51 -29.18 -28.40
CA HIS A 28 6.44 -28.10 -28.79
C HIS A 28 5.63 -26.83 -29.11
N ARG A 29 5.39 -25.97 -28.11
CA ARG A 29 5.04 -24.55 -28.29
C ARG A 29 5.46 -23.78 -27.04
N ALA A 30 6.78 -23.61 -26.91
CA ALA A 30 7.43 -22.65 -26.04
C ALA A 30 8.63 -22.11 -26.84
N LEU A 31 8.35 -21.16 -27.73
CA LEU A 31 9.24 -20.20 -28.40
C LEU A 31 8.38 -19.53 -29.51
N ALA A 32 8.19 -18.22 -29.40
CA ALA A 32 7.34 -17.36 -30.25
C ALA A 32 5.82 -17.61 -30.16
N GLN A 33 5.13 -16.93 -29.24
CA GLN A 33 3.72 -16.64 -29.44
C GLN A 33 3.66 -15.47 -30.43
N ALA A 34 3.39 -15.77 -31.70
CA ALA A 34 2.88 -14.78 -32.63
C ALA A 34 1.68 -14.09 -31.96
N GLN A 35 1.66 -12.76 -31.96
CA GLN A 35 0.54 -11.94 -31.47
C GLN A 35 -0.77 -12.47 -32.06
N SER A 36 -1.57 -13.19 -31.28
CA SER A 36 -2.98 -13.39 -31.59
C SER A 36 -3.68 -12.04 -31.44
N SER A 37 -4.65 -11.74 -32.29
CA SER A 37 -5.52 -10.58 -32.15
C SER A 37 -6.93 -11.00 -31.74
N LEU A 38 -7.61 -10.14 -30.99
CA LEU A 38 -9.01 -10.26 -30.62
C LEU A 38 -9.84 -9.33 -31.50
N ASN A 39 -10.99 -9.80 -31.99
CA ASN A 39 -11.92 -8.95 -32.73
C ASN A 39 -13.15 -8.66 -31.86
N VAL A 40 -13.40 -7.37 -31.60
CA VAL A 40 -14.56 -6.90 -30.83
C VAL A 40 -15.34 -5.92 -31.71
N LEU A 41 -16.57 -6.29 -32.09
CA LEU A 41 -17.45 -5.49 -32.96
C LEU A 41 -16.75 -4.95 -34.23
N GLY A 42 -15.92 -5.77 -34.88
CA GLY A 42 -15.19 -5.41 -36.09
C GLY A 42 -13.86 -4.66 -35.85
N THR A 43 -13.52 -4.36 -34.60
CA THR A 43 -12.24 -3.71 -34.23
C THR A 43 -11.23 -4.77 -33.77
N GLU A 44 -10.03 -4.74 -34.34
CA GLU A 44 -8.97 -5.71 -34.03
C GLU A 44 -7.99 -5.18 -32.96
N TYR A 45 -7.76 -5.97 -31.92
CA TYR A 45 -6.87 -5.67 -30.80
C TYR A 45 -5.74 -6.69 -30.71
N LYS A 46 -4.48 -6.23 -30.66
CA LYS A 46 -3.34 -7.13 -30.46
C LYS A 46 -3.29 -7.61 -29.02
N SER A 47 -3.17 -8.92 -28.79
CA SER A 47 -3.00 -9.48 -27.45
C SER A 47 -1.60 -9.24 -26.89
N ASP A 48 -1.51 -9.09 -25.57
CA ASP A 48 -0.27 -8.95 -24.79
C ASP A 48 -0.38 -9.64 -23.42
N GLU A 49 0.55 -9.36 -22.51
CA GLU A 49 0.58 -9.92 -21.15
C GLU A 49 -0.59 -9.47 -20.26
N TRP A 50 -1.34 -8.42 -20.65
CA TRP A 50 -2.51 -7.91 -19.94
C TRP A 50 -3.82 -8.52 -20.45
N THR A 51 -3.87 -9.01 -21.68
CA THR A 51 -5.06 -9.66 -22.24
C THR A 51 -5.58 -10.79 -21.33
N ASN A 52 -6.84 -10.69 -20.92
CA ASN A 52 -7.55 -11.74 -20.17
C ASN A 52 -9.03 -11.91 -20.60
N ALA A 53 -9.53 -11.12 -21.56
CA ALA A 53 -10.87 -11.31 -22.12
C ALA A 53 -10.97 -12.63 -22.90
N THR A 54 -11.98 -13.44 -22.56
CA THR A 54 -12.19 -14.78 -23.12
C THR A 54 -13.20 -14.76 -24.28
N PRO A 55 -13.16 -15.72 -25.22
CA PRO A 55 -14.15 -15.84 -26.29
C PRO A 55 -15.59 -15.88 -25.77
N ARG A 56 -15.82 -16.48 -24.60
CA ARG A 56 -17.13 -16.53 -23.97
C ARG A 56 -17.64 -15.15 -23.56
N ILE A 57 -16.82 -14.35 -22.89
CA ILE A 57 -17.19 -12.98 -22.52
C ILE A 57 -17.40 -12.12 -23.77
N LEU A 58 -16.55 -12.27 -24.77
CA LEU A 58 -16.72 -11.58 -26.06
C LEU A 58 -18.00 -11.97 -26.81
N SER A 59 -18.58 -13.16 -26.55
CA SER A 59 -19.85 -13.58 -27.15
C SER A 59 -21.08 -12.87 -26.58
N LEU A 60 -20.95 -12.26 -25.40
CA LEU A 60 -22.01 -11.44 -24.78
C LEU A 60 -22.02 -10.01 -25.32
N VAL A 61 -20.90 -9.56 -25.89
CA VAL A 61 -20.75 -8.24 -26.50
C VAL A 61 -21.70 -8.09 -27.70
N GLY A 62 -22.47 -7.00 -27.72
CA GLY A 62 -23.41 -6.70 -28.81
C GLY A 62 -24.78 -7.36 -28.69
N ARG A 63 -25.09 -7.96 -27.52
CA ARG A 63 -26.45 -8.46 -27.21
C ARG A 63 -27.46 -7.34 -26.97
N ASP A 64 -26.99 -6.17 -26.52
CA ASP A 64 -27.74 -4.92 -26.38
C ASP A 64 -29.15 -5.07 -25.75
N LEU A 65 -29.27 -5.83 -24.65
CA LEU A 65 -30.58 -6.18 -24.07
C LEU A 65 -31.36 -4.95 -23.59
N HIS A 66 -30.66 -3.89 -23.20
CA HIS A 66 -31.23 -2.58 -22.85
C HIS A 66 -31.90 -1.86 -24.03
N LYS A 67 -31.62 -2.24 -25.29
CA LYS A 67 -32.31 -1.69 -26.47
C LYS A 67 -33.60 -2.43 -26.81
N ASN A 68 -33.77 -3.65 -26.32
CA ASN A 68 -34.98 -4.41 -26.57
C ASN A 68 -36.12 -3.92 -25.67
N LYS A 69 -37.06 -3.16 -26.24
CA LYS A 69 -38.20 -2.55 -25.53
C LYS A 69 -39.15 -3.56 -24.86
N ASN A 70 -39.09 -4.84 -25.23
CA ASN A 70 -39.88 -5.90 -24.60
C ASN A 70 -39.07 -6.69 -23.55
N HIS A 71 -37.77 -6.45 -23.44
CA HIS A 71 -36.94 -7.08 -22.42
C HIS A 71 -37.10 -6.32 -21.09
N PRO A 72 -37.13 -7.00 -19.92
CA PRO A 72 -37.25 -6.34 -18.61
C PRO A 72 -36.32 -5.13 -18.41
N ILE A 73 -35.05 -5.25 -18.81
CA ILE A 73 -34.07 -4.14 -18.75
C ILE A 73 -34.47 -2.99 -19.68
N GLY A 74 -34.92 -3.27 -20.90
CA GLY A 74 -35.39 -2.24 -21.84
C GLY A 74 -36.72 -1.61 -21.43
N ILE A 75 -37.60 -2.34 -20.75
CA ILE A 75 -38.82 -1.81 -20.14
C ILE A 75 -38.46 -0.87 -19.00
N LEU A 76 -37.56 -1.27 -18.09
CA LEU A 76 -37.08 -0.43 -17.00
C LEU A 76 -36.39 0.83 -17.54
N ARG A 77 -35.52 0.69 -18.55
CA ARG A 77 -34.91 1.82 -19.24
C ARG A 77 -35.98 2.77 -19.79
N SER A 78 -36.97 2.26 -20.52
CA SER A 78 -38.06 3.07 -21.09
C SER A 78 -38.89 3.74 -20.00
N LEU A 79 -39.15 3.05 -18.87
CA LEU A 79 -39.86 3.61 -17.72
C LEU A 79 -39.13 4.82 -17.16
N ILE A 80 -37.80 4.73 -16.98
CA ILE A 80 -36.98 5.84 -16.51
C ILE A 80 -36.97 6.95 -17.58
N GLU A 81 -36.61 6.66 -18.83
CA GLU A 81 -36.51 7.65 -19.91
C GLU A 81 -37.82 8.43 -20.10
N ASN A 82 -38.98 7.75 -20.09
CA ASN A 82 -40.29 8.39 -20.23
C ASN A 82 -40.62 9.37 -19.09
N ARG A 83 -40.08 9.15 -17.88
CA ARG A 83 -40.30 10.04 -16.73
C ARG A 83 -39.46 11.31 -16.80
N PHE A 84 -38.41 11.29 -17.62
CA PHE A 84 -37.55 12.45 -17.89
C PHE A 84 -37.79 13.07 -19.28
N ASP A 85 -38.80 12.59 -20.02
CA ASP A 85 -39.17 13.16 -21.32
C ASP A 85 -39.60 14.62 -21.15
N GLY A 86 -39.09 15.49 -22.03
CA GLY A 86 -39.30 16.94 -21.94
C GLY A 86 -38.53 17.69 -20.83
N LEU A 87 -37.72 17.03 -20.00
CA LEU A 87 -36.92 17.68 -18.94
C LEU A 87 -35.50 18.10 -19.37
N GLY A 88 -35.22 18.06 -20.67
CA GLY A 88 -33.94 18.50 -21.24
C GLY A 88 -32.80 17.50 -21.03
N TYR A 89 -33.06 16.21 -21.29
CA TYR A 89 -32.05 15.16 -21.26
C TYR A 89 -31.92 14.46 -22.61
N THR A 90 -30.67 14.28 -23.07
CA THR A 90 -30.33 13.51 -24.26
C THR A 90 -30.16 12.04 -23.85
N MET A 91 -30.81 11.12 -24.54
CA MET A 91 -30.76 9.69 -24.22
C MET A 91 -29.78 8.95 -25.13
N TYR A 92 -28.71 8.41 -24.56
CA TYR A 92 -27.70 7.59 -25.23
C TYR A 92 -27.91 6.10 -24.94
N GLY A 93 -27.77 5.26 -25.98
CA GLY A 93 -27.82 3.81 -25.82
C GLY A 93 -26.91 3.00 -26.74
N ASP A 94 -26.18 3.66 -27.65
CA ASP A 94 -25.41 3.01 -28.72
C ASP A 94 -23.88 3.08 -28.53
N MET A 95 -23.41 3.46 -27.34
CA MET A 95 -21.98 3.58 -27.05
C MET A 95 -21.28 2.21 -27.04
N LYS A 96 -20.07 2.15 -27.61
CA LYS A 96 -19.30 0.91 -27.74
C LYS A 96 -18.74 0.42 -26.40
N PRO A 97 -18.84 -0.88 -26.07
CA PRO A 97 -18.36 -1.41 -24.79
C PRO A 97 -16.84 -1.56 -24.69
N ASN A 98 -16.12 -1.58 -25.81
CA ASN A 98 -14.66 -1.57 -25.85
C ASN A 98 -14.14 -0.14 -25.78
N VAL A 99 -13.38 0.16 -24.72
CA VAL A 99 -12.84 1.50 -24.40
C VAL A 99 -11.35 1.40 -24.09
N SER A 100 -10.66 2.52 -24.15
CA SER A 100 -9.28 2.62 -23.68
C SER A 100 -9.22 2.61 -22.14
N VAL A 101 -8.07 2.23 -21.59
CA VAL A 101 -7.76 2.37 -20.15
C VAL A 101 -7.91 3.83 -19.72
N HIS A 102 -7.58 4.76 -20.62
CA HIS A 102 -7.69 6.19 -20.39
C HIS A 102 -9.15 6.61 -20.17
N GLU A 103 -10.03 6.27 -21.11
CA GLU A 103 -11.47 6.61 -21.03
C GLU A 103 -12.14 5.99 -19.80
N ASN A 104 -11.82 4.73 -19.48
CA ASN A 104 -12.45 4.05 -18.35
C ASN A 104 -11.94 4.52 -16.99
N PHE A 105 -10.70 4.99 -16.88
CA PHE A 105 -10.08 5.24 -15.57
C PHE A 105 -9.38 6.59 -15.46
N ASP A 106 -8.50 6.94 -16.39
CA ASP A 106 -7.63 8.12 -16.26
C ASP A 106 -8.43 9.42 -16.39
N VAL A 107 -9.34 9.49 -17.37
CA VAL A 107 -10.22 10.66 -17.59
C VAL A 107 -11.05 10.97 -16.34
N LEU A 108 -11.42 9.92 -15.61
CA LEU A 108 -12.22 9.96 -14.39
C LEU A 108 -11.39 10.14 -13.12
N GLY A 109 -10.05 10.19 -13.21
CA GLY A 109 -9.17 10.42 -12.06
C GLY A 109 -8.94 9.21 -11.15
N PHE A 110 -9.12 7.98 -11.65
CA PHE A 110 -8.81 6.78 -10.87
C PHE A 110 -7.29 6.68 -10.61
N PRO A 111 -6.83 6.43 -9.37
CA PRO A 111 -5.42 6.16 -9.09
C PRO A 111 -4.88 4.96 -9.89
N GLU A 112 -3.58 4.97 -10.21
CA GLU A 112 -2.93 3.86 -10.93
C GLU A 112 -2.98 2.52 -10.15
N ASP A 113 -3.03 2.58 -8.81
CA ASP A 113 -3.11 1.41 -7.93
C ASP A 113 -4.55 1.05 -7.50
N HIS A 114 -5.57 1.64 -8.14
CA HIS A 114 -6.97 1.36 -7.84
C HIS A 114 -7.34 -0.11 -8.17
N VAL A 115 -8.05 -0.79 -7.27
CA VAL A 115 -8.38 -2.22 -7.39
C VAL A 115 -9.14 -2.54 -8.68
N GLY A 116 -10.04 -1.65 -9.11
CA GLY A 116 -10.75 -1.77 -10.39
C GLY A 116 -9.83 -1.82 -11.63
N ARG A 117 -8.56 -1.41 -11.55
CA ARG A 117 -7.57 -1.59 -12.63
C ARG A 117 -6.92 -2.99 -12.62
N SER A 118 -7.16 -3.82 -11.61
CA SER A 118 -6.55 -5.16 -11.52
C SER A 118 -7.08 -6.11 -12.61
N LYS A 119 -6.20 -7.00 -13.10
CA LYS A 119 -6.58 -8.11 -13.98
C LYS A 119 -7.52 -9.12 -13.31
N SER A 120 -7.60 -9.15 -11.98
CA SER A 120 -8.54 -10.02 -11.25
C SER A 120 -9.99 -9.58 -11.40
N ASP A 121 -10.21 -8.29 -11.64
CA ASP A 121 -11.54 -7.65 -11.56
C ASP A 121 -12.01 -7.10 -12.92
N THR A 122 -11.08 -6.84 -13.85
CA THR A 122 -11.36 -6.20 -15.15
C THR A 122 -10.97 -7.07 -16.34
N TYR A 123 -11.79 -7.02 -17.40
CA TYR A 123 -11.52 -7.68 -18.69
C TYR A 123 -10.73 -6.76 -19.64
N TYR A 124 -9.43 -7.00 -19.72
CA TYR A 124 -8.49 -6.37 -20.63
C TYR A 124 -8.46 -7.07 -21.98
N LEU A 125 -8.57 -6.29 -23.05
CA LEU A 125 -8.30 -6.71 -24.42
C LEU A 125 -6.78 -6.69 -24.68
N ASN A 126 -6.09 -5.69 -24.13
CA ASN A 126 -4.63 -5.58 -24.01
C ASN A 126 -4.29 -4.54 -22.93
N LYS A 127 -3.04 -4.15 -22.77
CA LYS A 127 -2.62 -3.18 -21.73
C LYS A 127 -3.27 -1.79 -21.88
N ASP A 128 -3.73 -1.44 -23.09
CA ASP A 128 -4.24 -0.10 -23.42
C ASP A 128 -5.77 -0.07 -23.57
N HIS A 129 -6.43 -1.22 -23.71
CA HIS A 129 -7.88 -1.33 -23.97
C HIS A 129 -8.55 -2.45 -23.15
N LEU A 130 -9.80 -2.21 -22.78
CA LEU A 130 -10.62 -3.10 -21.95
C LEU A 130 -12.10 -3.05 -22.35
N LEU A 131 -12.90 -3.95 -21.80
CA LEU A 131 -14.36 -3.83 -21.81
C LEU A 131 -14.78 -2.96 -20.62
N ARG A 132 -15.57 -1.91 -20.87
CA ARG A 132 -15.89 -0.89 -19.88
C ARG A 132 -16.45 -1.49 -18.59
N THR A 133 -15.97 -1.02 -17.46
CA THR A 133 -16.37 -1.54 -16.13
C THR A 133 -17.55 -0.76 -15.53
N HIS A 134 -17.88 0.40 -16.09
CA HIS A 134 -19.02 1.26 -15.76
C HIS A 134 -19.36 2.14 -16.97
N THR A 135 -20.57 2.71 -17.01
CA THR A 135 -21.00 3.63 -18.08
C THR A 135 -20.21 4.95 -18.11
N SER A 136 -19.64 5.36 -16.97
CA SER A 136 -18.90 6.63 -16.84
C SER A 136 -17.64 6.67 -17.71
N ALA A 137 -17.22 5.53 -18.27
CA ALA A 137 -16.20 5.48 -19.31
C ALA A 137 -16.55 6.33 -20.55
N HIS A 138 -17.83 6.66 -20.73
CA HIS A 138 -18.32 7.52 -21.81
C HIS A 138 -18.71 8.93 -21.36
N GLU A 139 -18.53 9.27 -20.08
CA GLU A 139 -18.93 10.57 -19.52
C GLU A 139 -18.34 11.74 -20.31
N HIS A 140 -17.04 11.64 -20.64
CA HIS A 140 -16.34 12.60 -21.49
C HIS A 140 -16.96 12.75 -22.89
N GLU A 141 -17.26 11.65 -23.56
CA GLU A 141 -17.88 11.65 -24.90
C GLU A 141 -19.30 12.24 -24.84
N CYS A 142 -20.10 11.80 -23.86
CA CYS A 142 -21.46 12.26 -23.64
C CYS A 142 -21.52 13.76 -23.40
N PHE A 143 -20.63 14.31 -22.57
CA PHE A 143 -20.54 15.75 -22.33
C PHE A 143 -20.24 16.56 -23.60
N LEU A 144 -19.39 16.04 -24.48
CA LEU A 144 -19.05 16.70 -25.74
C LEU A 144 -20.18 16.64 -26.78
N THR A 145 -20.95 15.56 -26.81
CA THR A 145 -21.98 15.35 -27.84
C THR A 145 -23.39 15.76 -27.39
N CYS A 146 -23.59 16.08 -26.11
CA CYS A 146 -24.91 16.37 -25.56
C CYS A 146 -25.55 17.60 -26.21
N GLN A 147 -26.81 17.46 -26.63
CA GLN A 147 -27.59 18.55 -27.25
C GLN A 147 -28.46 19.30 -26.25
N THR A 148 -28.55 18.78 -25.03
CA THR A 148 -29.37 19.30 -23.93
C THR A 148 -28.50 19.56 -22.70
N PRO A 149 -29.01 20.24 -21.66
CA PRO A 149 -28.20 20.51 -20.46
C PRO A 149 -27.84 19.27 -19.63
N GLY A 150 -28.49 18.12 -19.85
CA GLY A 150 -28.07 16.85 -19.26
C GLY A 150 -28.22 15.67 -20.21
N TYR A 151 -27.73 14.50 -19.81
CA TYR A 151 -27.90 13.27 -20.56
C TYR A 151 -28.23 12.09 -19.63
N PHE A 152 -28.77 11.03 -20.22
CA PHE A 152 -28.70 9.69 -19.67
C PHE A 152 -27.99 8.78 -20.66
N ILE A 153 -27.17 7.86 -20.17
CA ILE A 153 -26.55 6.80 -20.93
C ILE A 153 -26.92 5.46 -20.31
N CYS A 154 -27.30 4.50 -21.15
CA CYS A 154 -27.53 3.14 -20.72
C CYS A 154 -26.69 2.17 -21.55
N GLY A 155 -26.01 1.24 -20.88
CA GLY A 155 -25.20 0.22 -21.54
C GLY A 155 -24.90 -0.97 -20.64
N ASP A 156 -24.42 -2.03 -21.26
CA ASP A 156 -23.81 -3.18 -20.61
C ASP A 156 -22.38 -2.87 -20.14
N VAL A 157 -21.99 -3.37 -18.98
CA VAL A 157 -20.67 -3.19 -18.35
C VAL A 157 -20.13 -4.54 -17.90
N TYR A 158 -18.81 -4.67 -17.85
CA TYR A 158 -18.11 -5.96 -17.81
C TYR A 158 -17.17 -6.04 -16.61
N ARG A 159 -17.37 -7.03 -15.74
CA ARG A 159 -16.55 -7.24 -14.54
C ARG A 159 -16.32 -8.71 -14.26
N ARG A 160 -15.17 -9.04 -13.68
CA ARG A 160 -14.82 -10.39 -13.24
C ARG A 160 -15.38 -10.64 -11.82
N ASP A 161 -16.70 -10.57 -11.69
CA ASP A 161 -17.41 -10.74 -10.41
C ASP A 161 -17.73 -12.21 -10.09
N GLU A 162 -18.27 -12.41 -8.88
CA GLU A 162 -18.75 -13.68 -8.35
C GLU A 162 -19.79 -14.35 -9.27
N ILE A 163 -19.91 -15.67 -9.17
CA ILE A 163 -20.95 -16.45 -9.87
C ILE A 163 -22.03 -16.84 -8.86
N ASP A 164 -23.11 -16.06 -8.84
CA ASP A 164 -24.34 -16.37 -8.11
C ASP A 164 -25.59 -15.88 -8.86
N ARG A 165 -26.74 -15.84 -8.18
CA ARG A 165 -28.04 -15.49 -8.76
C ARG A 165 -28.27 -13.98 -8.91
N THR A 166 -27.39 -13.17 -8.36
CA THR A 166 -27.45 -11.69 -8.33
C THR A 166 -26.26 -11.04 -9.03
N HIS A 167 -25.16 -11.78 -9.25
CA HIS A 167 -23.95 -11.33 -9.91
C HIS A 167 -23.76 -12.08 -11.24
N TYR A 168 -23.56 -11.31 -12.32
CA TYR A 168 -23.30 -11.83 -13.65
C TYR A 168 -22.16 -11.01 -14.28
N PRO A 169 -21.26 -11.61 -15.07
CA PRO A 169 -20.06 -10.93 -15.59
C PRO A 169 -20.36 -9.76 -16.53
N VAL A 170 -21.62 -9.64 -16.99
CA VAL A 170 -22.11 -8.54 -17.81
C VAL A 170 -23.46 -8.06 -17.27
N PHE A 171 -23.53 -6.84 -16.76
CA PHE A 171 -24.78 -6.27 -16.25
C PHE A 171 -25.00 -4.88 -16.85
N HIS A 172 -26.19 -4.33 -16.66
CA HIS A 172 -26.59 -3.07 -17.27
C HIS A 172 -26.56 -1.96 -16.25
N GLN A 173 -25.91 -0.88 -16.63
CA GLN A 173 -25.86 0.34 -15.86
C GLN A 173 -26.51 1.45 -16.66
N MET A 174 -27.25 2.30 -15.97
CA MET A 174 -27.66 3.59 -16.47
C MET A 174 -26.93 4.67 -15.66
N GLU A 175 -26.55 5.73 -16.34
CA GLU A 175 -25.95 6.91 -15.72
C GLU A 175 -26.63 8.14 -16.24
N GLY A 176 -26.69 9.17 -15.41
CA GLY A 176 -27.18 10.48 -15.79
C GLY A 176 -26.26 11.58 -15.28
N ALA A 177 -26.17 12.65 -16.05
CA ALA A 177 -25.46 13.85 -15.65
C ALA A 177 -26.19 15.12 -16.11
N ARG A 178 -25.95 16.24 -15.42
CA ARG A 178 -26.48 17.56 -15.75
C ARG A 178 -25.38 18.59 -15.58
N VAL A 179 -25.26 19.51 -16.53
CA VAL A 179 -24.24 20.56 -16.55
C VAL A 179 -24.87 21.95 -16.68
N TRP A 180 -24.29 22.91 -15.96
CA TRP A 180 -24.51 24.33 -16.15
C TRP A 180 -23.17 25.01 -16.49
N LYS A 181 -23.12 25.67 -17.65
CA LYS A 181 -21.93 26.43 -18.08
C LYS A 181 -22.03 27.84 -17.53
N ARG A 182 -21.03 28.29 -16.77
CA ARG A 182 -21.08 29.64 -16.18
C ARG A 182 -21.09 30.73 -17.26
N ASP A 183 -20.47 30.46 -18.41
CA ASP A 183 -20.39 31.38 -19.56
C ASP A 183 -21.75 31.70 -20.21
N ASP A 184 -22.77 30.88 -19.97
CA ASP A 184 -24.13 31.11 -20.48
C ASP A 184 -24.89 32.19 -19.67
N PHE A 185 -24.31 32.68 -18.56
CA PHE A 185 -24.93 33.60 -17.62
C PHE A 185 -24.09 34.87 -17.43
N LYS A 186 -24.75 36.02 -17.22
CA LYS A 186 -24.06 37.30 -17.05
C LYS A 186 -23.50 37.50 -15.64
N SER A 187 -23.99 36.74 -14.66
CA SER A 187 -23.55 36.78 -13.28
C SER A 187 -23.84 35.46 -12.55
N GLU A 188 -23.16 35.25 -11.42
CA GLU A 188 -23.41 34.10 -10.53
C GLU A 188 -24.87 34.05 -10.06
N GLU A 189 -25.49 35.20 -9.75
CA GLU A 189 -26.90 35.22 -9.32
C GLU A 189 -27.87 34.78 -10.42
N GLU A 190 -27.57 35.05 -11.70
CA GLU A 190 -28.37 34.56 -12.82
C GLU A 190 -28.26 33.04 -12.97
N LEU A 191 -27.05 32.50 -12.78
CA LEU A 191 -26.80 31.05 -12.73
C LEU A 191 -27.56 30.39 -11.57
N LEU A 192 -27.41 30.90 -10.35
CA LEU A 192 -28.07 30.34 -9.16
C LEU A 192 -29.60 30.40 -9.30
N ALA A 193 -30.15 31.50 -9.81
CA ALA A 193 -31.58 31.61 -10.11
C ALA A 193 -32.03 30.60 -11.17
N LYS A 194 -31.19 30.30 -12.16
CA LYS A 194 -31.47 29.25 -13.15
C LYS A 194 -31.44 27.86 -12.54
N ILE A 195 -30.47 27.53 -11.69
CA ILE A 195 -30.41 26.23 -11.02
C ILE A 195 -31.64 26.05 -10.11
N GLN A 196 -32.02 27.09 -9.37
CA GLN A 196 -33.24 27.06 -8.55
C GLN A 196 -34.49 26.85 -9.41
N ALA A 197 -34.62 27.54 -10.55
CA ALA A 197 -35.74 27.33 -11.47
C ALA A 197 -35.76 25.90 -12.05
N ASP A 198 -34.59 25.30 -12.30
CA ASP A 198 -34.47 23.91 -12.72
C ASP A 198 -34.91 22.95 -11.60
N ILE A 199 -34.54 23.20 -10.34
CA ILE A 199 -35.01 22.44 -9.16
C ILE A 199 -36.53 22.54 -9.01
N ASP A 200 -37.09 23.73 -9.12
CA ASP A 200 -38.53 23.98 -8.99
C ASP A 200 -39.34 23.30 -10.10
N ALA A 201 -38.72 23.07 -11.27
CA ALA A 201 -39.31 22.34 -12.38
C ALA A 201 -39.29 20.81 -12.19
N ILE A 202 -38.51 20.27 -11.24
CA ILE A 202 -38.48 18.84 -10.95
C ILE A 202 -39.81 18.43 -10.30
N PRO A 203 -40.50 17.39 -10.81
CA PRO A 203 -41.74 16.90 -10.23
C PRO A 203 -41.64 16.60 -8.72
N LYS A 204 -42.69 16.94 -7.96
CA LYS A 204 -42.77 16.57 -6.54
C LYS A 204 -43.09 15.09 -6.39
N THR A 205 -42.56 14.49 -5.32
CA THR A 205 -42.65 13.06 -5.00
C THR A 205 -43.21 12.89 -3.58
N ASP A 206 -43.91 11.80 -3.32
CA ASP A 206 -44.46 11.48 -1.98
C ASP A 206 -43.49 10.63 -1.13
N LEU A 207 -42.19 10.64 -1.48
CA LEU A 207 -41.14 9.94 -0.73
C LEU A 207 -40.92 10.58 0.65
N ILE A 208 -40.73 9.73 1.66
CA ILE A 208 -40.18 10.14 2.96
C ILE A 208 -38.66 10.10 2.82
N VAL A 209 -38.02 11.27 2.84
CA VAL A 209 -36.57 11.43 2.63
C VAL A 209 -35.87 11.68 3.96
N GLU A 210 -34.88 10.84 4.27
CA GLU A 210 -33.90 11.06 5.34
C GLU A 210 -32.60 11.59 4.73
N ASP A 211 -32.30 12.88 4.91
CA ASP A 211 -31.07 13.51 4.42
C ASP A 211 -30.29 14.11 5.58
N VAL A 212 -29.08 13.60 5.81
CA VAL A 212 -28.20 14.03 6.90
C VAL A 212 -27.20 15.12 6.47
N GLY A 213 -27.24 15.56 5.21
CA GLY A 213 -26.29 16.53 4.64
C GLY A 213 -24.98 15.88 4.23
N TYR A 214 -23.88 16.61 4.34
CA TYR A 214 -22.53 16.08 4.13
C TYR A 214 -21.53 16.68 5.15
N ASP A 215 -20.54 15.89 5.55
CA ASP A 215 -19.45 16.30 6.42
C ASP A 215 -18.40 17.06 5.57
N PRO A 216 -18.15 18.36 5.84
CA PRO A 216 -17.23 19.16 5.05
C PRO A 216 -15.76 18.75 5.20
N VAL A 217 -15.42 17.86 6.14
CA VAL A 217 -14.07 17.31 6.36
C VAL A 217 -13.90 15.99 5.62
N GLU A 218 -14.85 15.08 5.75
CA GLU A 218 -14.74 13.72 5.20
C GLU A 218 -15.25 13.61 3.75
N ASN A 219 -16.16 14.51 3.34
CA ASN A 219 -16.81 14.61 2.05
C ASN A 219 -16.84 16.07 1.54
N PRO A 220 -15.67 16.71 1.35
CA PRO A 220 -15.58 18.14 1.15
C PRO A 220 -16.17 18.60 -0.19
N LYS A 221 -16.66 19.84 -0.19
CA LYS A 221 -16.94 20.59 -1.42
C LYS A 221 -15.68 20.79 -2.25
N GLN A 222 -15.84 21.14 -3.52
CA GLN A 222 -14.72 21.43 -4.41
C GLN A 222 -14.37 22.92 -4.39
N ASP A 223 -13.07 23.24 -4.35
CA ASP A 223 -12.57 24.62 -4.23
C ASP A 223 -13.06 25.57 -5.33
N PHE A 224 -13.38 25.06 -6.52
CA PHE A 224 -13.85 25.85 -7.65
C PHE A 224 -15.37 26.13 -7.62
N MET A 225 -16.08 25.62 -6.60
CA MET A 225 -17.51 25.83 -6.39
C MET A 225 -17.75 26.66 -5.13
N THR A 226 -18.68 27.61 -5.21
CA THR A 226 -19.17 28.33 -4.03
C THR A 226 -20.10 27.43 -3.22
N ASP A 227 -20.30 27.72 -1.93
CA ASP A 227 -21.17 26.90 -1.07
C ASP A 227 -22.61 26.88 -1.62
N ARG A 228 -23.07 28.02 -2.15
CA ARG A 228 -24.39 28.14 -2.79
C ARG A 228 -24.50 27.33 -4.07
N GLU A 229 -23.45 27.27 -4.88
CA GLU A 229 -23.40 26.40 -6.06
C GLU A 229 -23.47 24.93 -5.65
N THR A 230 -22.63 24.50 -4.71
CA THR A 230 -22.62 23.11 -4.20
C THR A 230 -23.98 22.72 -3.64
N ASP A 231 -24.59 23.55 -2.80
CA ASP A 231 -25.89 23.25 -2.19
C ASP A 231 -27.00 23.08 -3.23
N LEU A 232 -27.09 23.98 -4.21
CA LEU A 232 -28.12 23.91 -5.26
C LEU A 232 -27.88 22.77 -6.25
N VAL A 233 -26.62 22.52 -6.65
CA VAL A 233 -26.28 21.40 -7.55
C VAL A 233 -26.60 20.06 -6.86
N SER A 234 -26.22 19.92 -5.59
CA SER A 234 -26.52 18.76 -4.76
C SER A 234 -28.02 18.55 -4.60
N GLN A 235 -28.78 19.62 -4.35
CA GLN A 235 -30.23 19.56 -4.25
C GLN A 235 -30.86 19.13 -5.57
N HIS A 236 -30.42 19.67 -6.70
CA HIS A 236 -30.91 19.26 -8.00
C HIS A 236 -30.63 17.78 -8.27
N LEU A 237 -29.41 17.30 -7.98
CA LEU A 237 -29.02 15.89 -8.10
C LEU A 237 -29.97 15.00 -7.28
N LYS A 238 -30.10 15.30 -5.98
CA LYS A 238 -30.90 14.48 -5.05
C LYS A 238 -32.36 14.43 -5.47
N ARG A 239 -32.96 15.58 -5.80
CA ARG A 239 -34.35 15.66 -6.31
C ARG A 239 -34.54 14.89 -7.61
N THR A 240 -33.55 14.89 -8.50
CA THR A 240 -33.59 14.13 -9.76
C THR A 240 -33.61 12.62 -9.51
N ILE A 241 -32.72 12.13 -8.65
CA ILE A 241 -32.64 10.71 -8.30
C ILE A 241 -33.87 10.26 -7.50
N GLU A 242 -34.42 11.11 -6.63
CA GLU A 242 -35.68 10.86 -5.93
C GLU A 242 -36.84 10.63 -6.92
N VAL A 243 -36.95 11.42 -7.99
CA VAL A 243 -37.96 11.20 -9.05
C VAL A 243 -37.73 9.86 -9.76
N LEU A 244 -36.47 9.47 -9.98
CA LEU A 244 -36.13 8.19 -10.58
C LEU A 244 -36.56 7.03 -9.66
N VAL A 245 -36.19 7.08 -8.38
CA VAL A 245 -36.55 6.06 -7.39
C VAL A 245 -38.07 5.97 -7.21
N ASP A 246 -38.76 7.11 -7.12
CA ASP A 246 -40.21 7.18 -7.06
C ASP A 246 -40.85 6.48 -8.27
N ALA A 247 -40.40 6.82 -9.49
CA ALA A 247 -40.90 6.24 -10.72
C ALA A 247 -40.75 4.72 -10.78
N VAL A 248 -39.61 4.21 -10.34
CA VAL A 248 -39.31 2.79 -10.36
C VAL A 248 -40.12 2.04 -9.29
N PHE A 249 -40.01 2.46 -8.02
CA PHE A 249 -40.51 1.67 -6.91
C PHE A 249 -42.03 1.83 -6.69
N ASN A 250 -42.65 2.95 -7.08
CA ASN A 250 -44.11 3.05 -7.06
C ASN A 250 -44.76 2.23 -8.17
N GLU A 251 -44.13 2.13 -9.34
CA GLU A 251 -44.59 1.23 -10.40
C GLU A 251 -44.46 -0.24 -9.93
N ALA A 252 -43.38 -0.57 -9.21
CA ALA A 252 -43.22 -1.87 -8.55
C ALA A 252 -44.36 -2.18 -7.57
N LYS A 253 -44.69 -1.23 -6.67
CA LYS A 253 -45.81 -1.37 -5.71
C LYS A 253 -47.13 -1.57 -6.43
N SER A 254 -47.39 -0.77 -7.47
CA SER A 254 -48.63 -0.84 -8.26
C SER A 254 -48.78 -2.18 -8.97
N ALA A 255 -47.71 -2.66 -9.60
CA ALA A 255 -47.68 -3.98 -10.25
C ALA A 255 -47.88 -5.13 -9.24
N ALA A 256 -47.26 -5.06 -8.07
CA ALA A 256 -47.41 -6.06 -7.00
C ALA A 256 -48.86 -6.13 -6.46
N LYS A 257 -49.52 -4.98 -6.29
CA LYS A 257 -50.94 -4.89 -5.90
C LYS A 257 -51.85 -5.49 -6.98
N LEU A 258 -51.62 -5.15 -8.25
CA LEU A 258 -52.36 -5.71 -9.39
C LEU A 258 -52.17 -7.24 -9.53
N ALA A 259 -51.00 -7.74 -9.14
CA ALA A 259 -50.70 -9.17 -9.10
C ALA A 259 -51.30 -9.89 -7.86
N GLY A 260 -51.97 -9.17 -6.96
CA GLY A 260 -52.69 -9.72 -5.81
C GLY A 260 -51.88 -9.83 -4.52
N SER A 261 -50.71 -9.18 -4.40
CA SER A 261 -49.98 -9.15 -3.12
C SER A 261 -50.69 -8.27 -2.09
N THR A 262 -50.73 -8.73 -0.84
CA THR A 262 -51.35 -8.07 0.31
C THR A 262 -50.34 -7.64 1.37
N GLU A 263 -49.05 -7.57 1.01
CA GLU A 263 -47.98 -7.23 1.94
C GLU A 263 -48.11 -5.80 2.48
N GLU A 264 -47.89 -5.62 3.79
CA GLU A 264 -48.19 -4.39 4.52
C GLU A 264 -47.42 -3.16 3.99
N TYR A 265 -46.14 -3.33 3.63
CA TYR A 265 -45.29 -2.26 3.08
C TYR A 265 -45.78 -1.68 1.75
N LEU A 266 -46.68 -2.36 1.03
CA LEU A 266 -47.28 -1.86 -0.22
C LEU A 266 -48.20 -0.66 0.04
N ASN A 267 -48.70 -0.51 1.26
CA ASN A 267 -49.60 0.59 1.65
C ASN A 267 -48.89 1.71 2.40
N GLU A 268 -47.62 1.51 2.78
CA GLU A 268 -46.79 2.54 3.39
C GLU A 268 -46.19 3.47 2.32
N PRO A 269 -45.92 4.75 2.62
CA PRO A 269 -45.10 5.61 1.78
C PRO A 269 -43.70 5.02 1.58
N LEU A 270 -43.10 5.25 0.41
CA LEU A 270 -41.70 4.87 0.17
C LEU A 270 -40.78 5.72 1.04
N LYS A 271 -39.80 5.08 1.69
CA LYS A 271 -38.76 5.77 2.47
C LYS A 271 -37.44 5.63 1.74
N VAL A 272 -36.70 6.73 1.67
CA VAL A 272 -35.35 6.78 1.12
C VAL A 272 -34.43 7.47 2.11
N ARG A 273 -33.15 7.10 2.10
CA ARG A 273 -32.12 7.80 2.87
C ARG A 273 -30.89 8.09 2.02
N TRP A 274 -30.32 9.26 2.24
CA TRP A 274 -29.06 9.69 1.67
C TRP A 274 -27.92 9.37 2.63
N VAL A 275 -26.91 8.66 2.14
CA VAL A 275 -25.72 8.26 2.90
C VAL A 275 -24.49 8.85 2.22
N GLU A 276 -23.52 9.32 2.99
CA GLU A 276 -22.26 9.78 2.43
C GLU A 276 -21.47 8.62 1.82
N ALA A 277 -20.91 8.85 0.65
CA ALA A 277 -20.10 7.89 -0.07
C ALA A 277 -18.82 8.56 -0.59
N TYR A 278 -17.96 7.78 -1.23
CA TYR A 278 -16.78 8.31 -1.92
C TYR A 278 -16.65 7.64 -3.28
N PHE A 279 -16.65 8.45 -4.34
CA PHE A 279 -16.33 8.01 -5.69
C PHE A 279 -15.16 8.85 -6.26
N PRO A 280 -14.17 8.23 -6.94
CA PRO A 280 -13.01 8.93 -7.47
C PRO A 280 -13.30 10.11 -8.42
N TRP A 281 -14.46 10.14 -9.07
CA TRP A 281 -14.84 11.13 -10.10
C TRP A 281 -15.87 12.15 -9.63
N THR A 282 -16.43 12.02 -8.43
CA THR A 282 -17.37 13.00 -7.82
C THR A 282 -16.89 13.47 -6.44
N ALA A 283 -17.27 14.68 -6.04
CA ALA A 283 -17.06 15.26 -4.72
C ALA A 283 -17.89 16.55 -4.58
N PRO A 284 -18.70 16.71 -3.51
CA PRO A 284 -19.12 15.69 -2.55
C PRO A 284 -19.84 14.51 -3.23
N SER A 285 -19.89 13.38 -2.54
CA SER A 285 -20.46 12.12 -3.04
C SER A 285 -21.47 11.51 -2.07
N TRP A 286 -22.49 10.86 -2.62
CA TRP A 286 -23.57 10.22 -1.88
C TRP A 286 -24.02 8.93 -2.52
N GLU A 287 -24.71 8.13 -1.71
CA GLU A 287 -25.48 6.98 -2.15
C GLU A 287 -26.92 7.13 -1.65
N ILE A 288 -27.90 6.71 -2.46
CA ILE A 288 -29.29 6.61 -2.03
C ILE A 288 -29.67 5.15 -1.77
N GLU A 289 -30.29 4.93 -0.62
CA GLU A 289 -30.89 3.66 -0.27
C GLU A 289 -32.41 3.78 -0.15
N VAL A 290 -33.14 2.75 -0.58
CA VAL A 290 -34.60 2.67 -0.48
C VAL A 290 -35.02 1.59 0.51
N TRP A 291 -35.96 1.90 1.39
CA TRP A 291 -36.54 0.90 2.29
C TRP A 291 -37.52 0.03 1.52
N TRP A 292 -37.19 -1.25 1.33
CA TRP A 292 -37.98 -2.16 0.53
C TRP A 292 -38.01 -3.55 1.19
N LYS A 293 -39.21 -4.10 1.40
CA LYS A 293 -39.42 -5.44 1.99
C LYS A 293 -38.73 -5.65 3.36
N GLY A 294 -38.61 -4.60 4.16
CA GLY A 294 -38.07 -4.67 5.52
C GLY A 294 -36.54 -4.50 5.62
N GLU A 295 -35.87 -4.17 4.52
CA GLU A 295 -34.44 -3.90 4.48
C GLU A 295 -34.14 -2.62 3.67
N TRP A 296 -33.00 -1.98 3.94
CA TRP A 296 -32.48 -0.89 3.12
C TRP A 296 -31.74 -1.46 1.91
N LEU A 297 -32.11 -1.00 0.72
CA LEU A 297 -31.52 -1.41 -0.54
C LEU A 297 -30.76 -0.25 -1.17
N GLU A 298 -29.44 -0.39 -1.26
CA GLU A 298 -28.58 0.46 -2.07
C GLU A 298 -29.07 0.50 -3.53
N CYS A 299 -29.30 1.71 -4.04
CA CYS A 299 -29.79 1.91 -5.40
C CYS A 299 -28.76 2.55 -6.31
N CYS A 300 -28.16 3.67 -5.89
CA CYS A 300 -27.41 4.53 -6.81
C CYS A 300 -26.34 5.34 -6.08
N GLY A 301 -25.11 5.31 -6.61
CA GLY A 301 -24.02 6.20 -6.22
C GLY A 301 -24.00 7.45 -7.10
N CYS A 302 -23.68 8.62 -6.53
CA CYS A 302 -23.73 9.90 -7.21
C CYS A 302 -22.87 10.99 -6.55
N GLY A 303 -22.74 12.14 -7.20
CA GLY A 303 -22.19 13.34 -6.59
C GLY A 303 -21.94 14.47 -7.59
N ASP A 304 -21.35 15.55 -7.09
CA ASP A 304 -20.92 16.68 -7.93
C ASP A 304 -19.67 16.26 -8.73
N VAL A 305 -19.66 16.47 -10.04
CA VAL A 305 -18.58 16.02 -10.92
C VAL A 305 -17.29 16.74 -10.57
N ARG A 306 -16.18 16.01 -10.47
CA ARG A 306 -14.89 16.61 -10.14
C ARG A 306 -14.42 17.57 -11.22
N LYS A 307 -13.79 18.67 -10.80
CA LYS A 307 -13.18 19.65 -11.72
C LYS A 307 -12.30 19.00 -12.78
N LEU A 308 -11.49 18.02 -12.38
CA LEU A 308 -10.61 17.26 -13.28
C LEU A 308 -11.38 16.62 -14.45
N VAL A 309 -12.56 16.05 -14.18
CA VAL A 309 -13.38 15.37 -15.20
C VAL A 309 -14.01 16.37 -16.16
N LEU A 310 -14.45 17.52 -15.64
CA LEU A 310 -14.95 18.64 -16.45
C LEU A 310 -13.86 19.24 -17.35
N ASP A 311 -12.68 19.47 -16.80
CA ASP A 311 -11.51 19.99 -17.53
C ASP A 311 -11.09 19.00 -18.64
N ASN A 312 -11.01 17.70 -18.30
CA ASN A 312 -10.73 16.65 -19.28
C ASN A 312 -11.79 16.62 -20.38
N SER A 313 -13.03 17.01 -20.08
CA SER A 313 -14.18 17.06 -21.00
C SER A 313 -14.38 18.38 -21.72
N LYS A 314 -13.41 19.30 -21.64
CA LYS A 314 -13.49 20.64 -22.28
C LYS A 314 -14.73 21.42 -21.86
N LEU A 315 -15.23 21.14 -20.66
CA LEU A 315 -16.28 21.89 -19.99
C LEU A 315 -15.65 22.79 -18.93
N ASP A 316 -14.59 23.48 -19.34
CA ASP A 316 -13.95 24.51 -18.52
C ASP A 316 -15.02 25.50 -18.06
N ASN A 317 -14.92 25.96 -16.83
CA ASN A 317 -15.87 26.91 -16.24
C ASN A 317 -17.34 26.42 -16.16
N SER A 318 -17.55 25.12 -16.01
CA SER A 318 -18.89 24.54 -15.79
C SER A 318 -19.01 23.91 -14.40
N ILE A 319 -20.24 23.66 -13.94
CA ILE A 319 -20.56 22.83 -12.77
C ILE A 319 -21.53 21.74 -13.20
N ALA A 320 -21.38 20.55 -12.63
CA ALA A 320 -22.20 19.41 -13.00
C ALA A 320 -22.36 18.44 -11.84
N TRP A 321 -23.38 17.58 -11.93
CA TRP A 321 -23.50 16.38 -11.12
C TRP A 321 -23.62 15.15 -12.03
N ALA A 322 -23.28 13.97 -11.51
CA ALA A 322 -23.43 12.69 -12.18
C ALA A 322 -23.87 11.58 -11.20
N PHE A 323 -24.52 10.54 -11.73
CA PHE A 323 -24.92 9.36 -10.95
C PHE A 323 -24.86 8.07 -11.78
N GLY A 324 -24.69 6.92 -11.12
CA GLY A 324 -24.74 5.60 -11.74
C GLY A 324 -25.65 4.63 -10.99
N ILE A 325 -26.59 4.00 -11.72
CA ILE A 325 -27.57 3.05 -11.20
C ILE A 325 -27.52 1.71 -11.94
N GLY A 326 -27.46 0.61 -11.19
CA GLY A 326 -27.51 -0.75 -11.74
C GLY A 326 -28.96 -1.16 -12.03
N LEU A 327 -29.26 -1.51 -13.30
CA LEU A 327 -30.62 -1.82 -13.73
C LEU A 327 -31.06 -3.24 -13.38
N ASP A 328 -30.14 -4.21 -13.33
CA ASP A 328 -30.47 -5.63 -13.19
C ASP A 328 -31.12 -5.95 -11.84
N ARG A 329 -30.56 -5.48 -10.71
CA ARG A 329 -31.13 -5.72 -9.38
C ARG A 329 -32.53 -5.09 -9.25
N ILE A 330 -32.71 -3.91 -9.81
CA ILE A 330 -34.00 -3.21 -9.83
C ILE A 330 -35.01 -3.97 -10.69
N ALA A 331 -34.62 -4.41 -11.89
CA ALA A 331 -35.47 -5.21 -12.75
C ALA A 331 -35.81 -6.57 -12.09
N MET A 332 -34.88 -7.19 -11.36
CA MET A 332 -35.17 -8.41 -10.62
C MET A 332 -36.28 -8.22 -9.60
N LEU A 333 -36.28 -7.10 -8.89
CA LEU A 333 -37.34 -6.76 -7.93
C LEU A 333 -38.67 -6.43 -8.63
N LEU A 334 -38.64 -5.60 -9.68
CA LEU A 334 -39.83 -5.16 -10.42
C LEU A 334 -40.60 -6.31 -11.06
N PHE A 335 -39.86 -7.20 -11.71
CA PHE A 335 -40.42 -8.30 -12.47
C PHE A 335 -40.43 -9.60 -11.65
N GLY A 336 -40.01 -9.61 -10.40
CA GLY A 336 -39.95 -10.83 -9.57
C GLY A 336 -39.02 -11.91 -10.15
N ILE A 337 -37.93 -11.49 -10.80
CA ILE A 337 -36.98 -12.40 -11.45
C ILE A 337 -36.01 -12.93 -10.39
N PRO A 338 -35.98 -14.25 -10.15
CA PRO A 338 -35.26 -14.82 -9.02
C PRO A 338 -33.77 -15.11 -9.30
N ASP A 339 -33.31 -14.85 -10.53
CA ASP A 339 -31.96 -15.16 -11.02
C ASP A 339 -31.61 -14.26 -12.20
N ILE A 340 -30.52 -13.49 -12.07
CA ILE A 340 -30.03 -12.53 -13.06
C ILE A 340 -29.78 -13.15 -14.45
N ARG A 341 -29.41 -14.44 -14.52
CA ARG A 341 -29.12 -15.15 -15.78
C ARG A 341 -30.32 -15.22 -16.71
N LEU A 342 -31.54 -15.10 -16.17
CA LEU A 342 -32.77 -15.09 -16.97
C LEU A 342 -32.81 -13.93 -17.97
N PHE A 343 -32.22 -12.77 -17.65
CA PHE A 343 -32.09 -11.67 -18.60
C PHE A 343 -31.32 -12.07 -19.87
N TRP A 344 -30.37 -12.99 -19.73
CA TRP A 344 -29.52 -13.42 -20.84
C TRP A 344 -30.07 -14.65 -21.59
N SER A 345 -31.16 -15.26 -21.08
CA SER A 345 -31.81 -16.42 -21.70
C SER A 345 -32.28 -16.13 -23.14
N LEU A 346 -32.11 -17.13 -24.00
CA LEU A 346 -32.63 -17.10 -25.37
C LEU A 346 -34.01 -17.77 -25.49
N ASP A 347 -34.58 -18.23 -24.37
CA ASP A 347 -35.87 -18.91 -24.38
C ASP A 347 -37.01 -17.93 -24.62
N LYS A 348 -37.80 -18.22 -25.67
CA LYS A 348 -38.99 -17.45 -26.01
C LYS A 348 -40.01 -17.40 -24.86
N ARG A 349 -40.07 -18.42 -24.01
CA ARG A 349 -40.95 -18.47 -22.83
C ARG A 349 -40.59 -17.44 -21.76
N PHE A 350 -39.34 -16.96 -21.71
CA PHE A 350 -38.96 -15.84 -20.85
C PHE A 350 -39.42 -14.52 -21.46
N ILE A 351 -38.90 -14.19 -22.64
CA ILE A 351 -39.13 -12.88 -23.26
C ILE A 351 -40.61 -12.63 -23.60
N ASN A 352 -41.38 -13.67 -23.97
CA ASN A 352 -42.80 -13.53 -24.30
C ASN A 352 -43.69 -13.19 -23.09
N GLN A 353 -43.16 -13.23 -21.86
CA GLN A 353 -43.90 -12.80 -20.66
C GLN A 353 -43.90 -11.29 -20.47
N PHE A 354 -43.02 -10.58 -21.18
CA PHE A 354 -42.80 -9.16 -21.02
C PHE A 354 -43.18 -8.41 -22.28
N LYS A 355 -43.72 -7.21 -22.09
CA LYS A 355 -44.16 -6.33 -23.16
C LYS A 355 -43.81 -4.90 -22.78
N GLN A 356 -43.43 -4.11 -23.77
CA GLN A 356 -43.16 -2.70 -23.58
C GLN A 356 -44.30 -2.00 -22.81
N ASN A 357 -43.93 -1.12 -21.88
CA ASN A 357 -44.83 -0.32 -21.04
C ASN A 357 -45.73 -1.15 -20.09
N GLN A 358 -45.36 -2.39 -19.79
CA GLN A 358 -46.09 -3.22 -18.85
C GLN A 358 -45.14 -3.91 -17.87
N ILE A 359 -45.29 -3.62 -16.57
CA ILE A 359 -44.64 -4.40 -15.51
C ILE A 359 -45.44 -5.68 -15.28
N SER A 360 -44.83 -6.82 -15.59
CA SER A 360 -45.43 -8.14 -15.45
C SER A 360 -44.58 -9.00 -14.52
N ILE A 361 -45.19 -9.57 -13.48
CA ILE A 361 -44.47 -10.48 -12.59
C ILE A 361 -44.13 -11.75 -13.37
N PHE A 362 -42.84 -12.08 -13.37
CA PHE A 362 -42.28 -13.28 -13.96
C PHE A 362 -43.01 -14.50 -13.41
N LYS A 363 -43.59 -15.28 -14.32
CA LYS A 363 -44.20 -16.57 -14.03
C LYS A 363 -43.15 -17.64 -14.30
N PRO A 364 -42.71 -18.37 -13.26
CA PRO A 364 -41.78 -19.46 -13.46
C PRO A 364 -42.38 -20.48 -14.44
N TYR A 365 -41.69 -20.73 -15.54
CA TYR A 365 -41.92 -21.92 -16.34
C TYR A 365 -41.08 -23.07 -15.77
N SER A 366 -41.46 -24.31 -16.07
CA SER A 366 -40.85 -25.52 -15.49
C SER A 366 -39.33 -25.41 -15.51
N LYS A 367 -38.75 -25.24 -14.31
CA LYS A 367 -37.31 -25.25 -14.12
C LYS A 367 -36.85 -26.67 -14.35
N TYR A 368 -35.90 -26.84 -15.27
CA TYR A 368 -35.26 -28.14 -15.42
C TYR A 368 -34.45 -28.42 -14.15
N PRO A 369 -34.49 -29.66 -13.64
CA PRO A 369 -33.75 -30.00 -12.43
C PRO A 369 -32.27 -29.68 -12.64
N GLY A 370 -31.70 -28.92 -11.71
CA GLY A 370 -30.27 -28.67 -11.68
C GLY A 370 -29.49 -29.95 -11.40
N SER A 371 -28.24 -29.98 -11.82
CA SER A 371 -27.31 -31.05 -11.56
C SER A 371 -26.07 -30.47 -10.90
N VAL A 372 -25.66 -31.05 -9.78
CA VAL A 372 -24.50 -30.59 -9.02
C VAL A 372 -23.28 -31.41 -9.41
N ARG A 373 -22.13 -30.77 -9.59
CA ARG A 373 -20.84 -31.46 -9.62
C ARG A 373 -19.86 -30.78 -8.68
N ASP A 374 -19.12 -31.62 -7.99
CA ASP A 374 -18.03 -31.18 -7.14
C ASP A 374 -16.72 -31.31 -7.94
N ILE A 375 -15.96 -30.21 -7.98
CA ILE A 375 -14.62 -30.14 -8.54
C ILE A 375 -13.66 -30.12 -7.36
N SER A 376 -13.17 -31.30 -7.01
CA SER A 376 -12.09 -31.46 -6.06
C SER A 376 -10.77 -31.53 -6.79
N PHE A 377 -9.82 -30.69 -6.41
CA PHE A 377 -8.46 -30.76 -6.92
C PHE A 377 -7.49 -30.59 -5.76
N TRP A 378 -6.38 -31.32 -5.83
CA TRP A 378 -5.27 -31.09 -4.92
C TRP A 378 -4.68 -29.74 -5.27
N LEU A 379 -4.60 -28.86 -4.29
CA LEU A 379 -3.83 -27.66 -4.46
C LEU A 379 -2.36 -28.07 -4.65
N PRO A 380 -1.69 -27.55 -5.69
CA PRO A 380 -0.30 -27.83 -5.88
C PRO A 380 0.48 -27.23 -4.71
N LYS A 381 1.32 -28.05 -4.10
CA LYS A 381 2.36 -27.56 -3.22
C LYS A 381 3.49 -27.03 -4.09
N ASP A 382 3.78 -25.76 -3.98
CA ASP A 382 4.78 -25.36 -3.01
C ASP A 382 6.07 -26.23 -2.86
N ASP A 383 7.32 -25.92 -3.27
CA ASP A 383 8.52 -26.73 -2.88
C ASP A 383 8.81 -26.57 -1.38
N GLU A 384 8.19 -25.58 -0.74
CA GLU A 384 8.17 -25.28 0.70
C GLU A 384 7.02 -26.02 1.41
N GLY A 385 6.23 -26.80 0.63
CA GLY A 385 5.12 -27.60 1.10
C GLY A 385 3.79 -26.86 1.27
N GLN A 386 3.71 -25.56 0.96
CA GLN A 386 2.48 -24.73 1.06
C GLN A 386 1.63 -24.81 -0.22
N TYR A 387 0.32 -24.70 -0.06
CA TYR A 387 -0.62 -24.81 -1.17
C TYR A 387 -0.75 -23.48 -1.92
N LEU A 388 -0.51 -23.51 -3.24
CA LEU A 388 -0.68 -22.36 -4.10
C LEU A 388 -2.16 -21.95 -4.15
N LYS A 389 -2.49 -20.77 -3.62
CA LYS A 389 -3.85 -20.23 -3.64
C LYS A 389 -4.24 -19.80 -5.06
N LEU A 390 -5.34 -20.36 -5.55
CA LEU A 390 -6.02 -19.93 -6.78
C LEU A 390 -6.99 -18.80 -6.40
N HIS A 391 -6.93 -17.64 -7.06
CA HIS A 391 -7.93 -16.58 -6.84
C HIS A 391 -9.31 -17.09 -7.27
N GLU A 392 -10.34 -16.81 -6.51
CA GLU A 392 -11.69 -17.35 -6.76
C GLU A 392 -12.23 -16.92 -8.13
N ASN A 393 -12.06 -15.65 -8.50
CA ASN A 393 -12.40 -15.13 -9.85
C ASN A 393 -11.66 -15.85 -10.99
N ASP A 394 -10.47 -16.43 -10.75
CA ASP A 394 -9.75 -17.21 -11.77
C ASP A 394 -10.32 -18.61 -11.94
N LEU A 395 -10.82 -19.24 -10.87
CA LEU A 395 -11.57 -20.49 -10.94
C LEU A 395 -12.92 -20.25 -11.62
N MET A 396 -13.65 -19.24 -11.15
CA MET A 396 -14.95 -18.84 -11.69
C MET A 396 -14.85 -18.56 -13.18
N GLU A 397 -13.77 -17.92 -13.65
CA GLU A 397 -13.57 -17.70 -15.08
C GLU A 397 -13.34 -19.01 -15.86
N ILE A 398 -12.57 -19.96 -15.33
CA ILE A 398 -12.41 -21.27 -15.99
C ILE A 398 -13.75 -22.00 -16.05
N VAL A 399 -14.52 -21.99 -14.95
CA VAL A 399 -15.87 -22.58 -14.91
C VAL A 399 -16.79 -21.91 -15.93
N ARG A 400 -16.74 -20.58 -16.03
CA ARG A 400 -17.53 -19.77 -16.95
C ARG A 400 -17.16 -20.03 -18.42
N GLU A 401 -15.89 -20.21 -18.74
CA GLU A 401 -15.42 -20.52 -20.09
C GLU A 401 -15.95 -21.88 -20.57
N ASN A 402 -15.98 -22.88 -19.69
CA ASN A 402 -16.38 -24.24 -20.04
C ASN A 402 -17.91 -24.46 -19.99
N ALA A 403 -18.62 -23.78 -19.10
CA ALA A 403 -20.03 -24.07 -18.82
C ALA A 403 -20.99 -22.89 -19.03
N GLY A 404 -20.49 -21.66 -19.18
CA GLY A 404 -21.28 -20.48 -19.53
C GLY A 404 -22.50 -20.28 -18.61
N ASP A 405 -23.65 -20.02 -19.22
CA ASP A 405 -24.88 -19.64 -18.50
C ASP A 405 -25.55 -20.82 -17.78
N LEU A 406 -25.06 -22.05 -18.04
CA LEU A 406 -25.53 -23.24 -17.35
C LEU A 406 -25.07 -23.25 -15.89
N VAL A 407 -24.10 -22.44 -15.48
CA VAL A 407 -23.64 -22.38 -14.09
C VAL A 407 -24.47 -21.38 -13.30
N GLU A 408 -25.13 -21.84 -12.25
CA GLU A 408 -25.91 -21.02 -11.32
C GLU A 408 -25.06 -20.46 -10.19
N SER A 409 -24.18 -21.29 -9.65
CA SER A 409 -23.32 -20.88 -8.53
C SER A 409 -22.08 -21.74 -8.48
N VAL A 410 -20.97 -21.12 -8.10
CA VAL A 410 -19.73 -21.79 -7.72
C VAL A 410 -19.48 -21.47 -6.25
N LYS A 411 -19.44 -22.49 -5.39
CA LYS A 411 -19.20 -22.29 -3.95
C LYS A 411 -18.14 -23.23 -3.46
N LEU A 412 -17.20 -22.74 -2.66
CA LEU A 412 -16.33 -23.61 -1.88
C LEU A 412 -17.20 -24.37 -0.86
N VAL A 413 -17.21 -25.70 -0.92
CA VAL A 413 -18.09 -26.52 -0.05
C VAL A 413 -17.32 -27.44 0.88
N ASP A 414 -16.08 -27.76 0.55
CA ASP A 414 -15.25 -28.63 1.37
C ASP A 414 -13.77 -28.33 1.15
N GLU A 415 -13.03 -28.47 2.22
CA GLU A 415 -11.58 -28.36 2.25
C GLU A 415 -11.04 -29.56 3.03
N PHE A 416 -10.30 -30.42 2.33
CA PHE A 416 -9.87 -31.70 2.88
C PHE A 416 -8.36 -31.83 2.84
N THR A 417 -7.77 -32.18 3.98
CA THR A 417 -6.34 -32.52 4.07
C THR A 417 -6.17 -34.02 4.33
N HIS A 418 -5.58 -34.73 3.37
CA HIS A 418 -5.38 -36.17 3.47
C HIS A 418 -4.44 -36.52 4.64
N PRO A 419 -4.88 -37.32 5.62
CA PRO A 419 -4.17 -37.49 6.89
C PRO A 419 -2.78 -38.15 6.77
N LYS A 420 -2.58 -39.05 5.80
CA LYS A 420 -1.28 -39.71 5.57
C LYS A 420 -0.35 -39.00 4.57
N THR A 421 -0.88 -38.51 3.46
CA THR A 421 -0.06 -37.88 2.40
C THR A 421 0.11 -36.37 2.61
N GLY A 422 -0.66 -35.80 3.54
CA GLY A 422 -0.62 -34.38 3.86
C GLY A 422 -0.89 -33.48 2.67
N LYS A 423 -1.65 -33.93 1.66
CA LYS A 423 -2.14 -33.12 0.52
C LYS A 423 -3.47 -32.45 0.89
N HIS A 424 -3.72 -31.23 0.41
CA HIS A 424 -4.90 -30.43 0.69
C HIS A 424 -5.63 -30.19 -0.60
N SER A 425 -6.92 -30.47 -0.59
CA SER A 425 -7.80 -30.31 -1.70
C SER A 425 -8.88 -29.32 -1.32
N GLN A 426 -9.16 -28.40 -2.23
CA GLN A 426 -10.39 -27.64 -2.21
C GLN A 426 -11.40 -28.34 -3.10
N THR A 427 -12.65 -28.35 -2.64
CA THR A 427 -13.79 -28.85 -3.38
C THR A 427 -14.75 -27.69 -3.60
N TYR A 428 -14.84 -27.27 -4.86
CA TYR A 428 -15.86 -26.31 -5.28
C TYR A 428 -17.06 -27.06 -5.82
N ARG A 429 -18.23 -26.70 -5.31
CA ARG A 429 -19.51 -27.15 -5.84
C ARG A 429 -19.93 -26.22 -6.94
N VAL A 430 -20.05 -26.78 -8.15
CA VAL A 430 -20.62 -26.11 -9.30
C VAL A 430 -22.04 -26.62 -9.46
N ASN A 431 -23.00 -25.70 -9.33
CA ASN A 431 -24.40 -26.00 -9.58
C ASN A 431 -24.72 -25.69 -11.04
N TYR A 432 -24.99 -26.73 -11.84
CA TYR A 432 -25.39 -26.59 -13.23
C TYR A 432 -26.91 -26.58 -13.32
N GLN A 433 -27.48 -25.48 -13.79
CA GLN A 433 -28.90 -25.39 -14.07
C GLN A 433 -29.13 -24.58 -15.34
N SER A 434 -29.77 -25.23 -16.30
CA SER A 434 -30.26 -24.59 -17.51
C SER A 434 -31.62 -23.95 -17.26
N MET A 435 -31.79 -22.73 -17.77
CA MET A 435 -33.09 -22.08 -17.82
C MET A 435 -33.92 -22.58 -19.01
N ASP A 436 -33.31 -23.15 -20.05
CA ASP A 436 -33.95 -23.26 -21.36
C ASP A 436 -34.29 -24.72 -21.74
N ARG A 437 -33.55 -25.69 -21.22
CA ARG A 437 -33.69 -27.13 -21.57
C ARG A 437 -33.27 -28.07 -20.45
N ASN A 438 -33.71 -29.32 -20.52
CA ASN A 438 -33.11 -30.39 -19.74
C ASN A 438 -31.61 -30.49 -20.06
N ILE A 439 -30.79 -30.60 -19.01
CA ILE A 439 -29.38 -30.93 -19.12
C ILE A 439 -29.21 -32.42 -18.79
N THR A 440 -28.47 -33.13 -19.64
CA THR A 440 -28.16 -34.53 -19.38
C THR A 440 -26.93 -34.64 -18.49
N ASN A 441 -26.82 -35.76 -17.77
CA ASN A 441 -25.62 -36.02 -16.97
C ASN A 441 -24.36 -36.08 -17.85
N ASP A 442 -24.45 -36.58 -19.09
CA ASP A 442 -23.32 -36.69 -20.01
C ASP A 442 -22.78 -35.32 -20.40
N GLU A 443 -23.66 -34.36 -20.71
CA GLU A 443 -23.27 -32.98 -21.01
C GLU A 443 -22.60 -32.30 -19.82
N VAL A 444 -23.21 -32.40 -18.63
CA VAL A 444 -22.67 -31.80 -17.40
C VAL A 444 -21.34 -32.43 -17.03
N ASN A 445 -21.19 -33.75 -17.19
CA ASN A 445 -19.94 -34.45 -16.94
C ASN A 445 -18.84 -34.01 -17.91
N LEU A 446 -19.18 -33.79 -19.18
CA LEU A 446 -18.23 -33.34 -20.20
C LEU A 446 -17.70 -31.94 -19.86
N MET A 447 -18.57 -30.98 -19.58
CA MET A 447 -18.18 -29.61 -19.19
C MET A 447 -17.34 -29.61 -17.91
N ASN A 448 -17.76 -30.37 -16.91
CA ASN A 448 -17.05 -30.47 -15.64
C ASN A 448 -15.65 -31.10 -15.80
N GLU A 449 -15.49 -32.03 -16.75
CA GLU A 449 -14.21 -32.65 -17.08
C GLU A 449 -13.30 -31.71 -17.89
N GLU A 450 -13.86 -30.88 -18.76
CA GLU A 450 -13.13 -29.82 -19.47
C GLU A 450 -12.62 -28.75 -18.49
N THR A 451 -13.47 -28.27 -17.57
CA THR A 451 -13.08 -27.38 -16.46
C THR A 451 -11.91 -27.96 -15.66
N ARG A 452 -11.96 -29.24 -15.30
CA ARG A 452 -10.87 -29.94 -14.59
C ARG A 452 -9.57 -29.97 -15.39
N LYS A 453 -9.64 -30.30 -16.68
CA LYS A 453 -8.46 -30.35 -17.56
C LYS A 453 -7.78 -28.99 -17.68
N GLU A 454 -8.57 -27.93 -17.85
CA GLU A 454 -8.05 -26.57 -17.99
C GLU A 454 -7.45 -26.05 -16.68
N LEU A 455 -8.08 -26.34 -15.54
CA LEU A 455 -7.52 -26.10 -14.20
C LEU A 455 -6.11 -26.72 -14.05
N VAL A 456 -5.95 -27.98 -14.46
CA VAL A 456 -4.68 -28.70 -14.37
C VAL A 456 -3.62 -28.09 -15.30
N GLN A 457 -4.00 -27.68 -16.52
CA GLN A 457 -3.08 -27.04 -17.46
C GLN A 457 -2.61 -25.67 -16.96
N LYS A 458 -3.51 -24.84 -16.42
CA LYS A 458 -3.18 -23.53 -15.84
C LYS A 458 -2.27 -23.67 -14.62
N GLN A 459 -2.58 -24.60 -13.71
CA GLN A 459 -1.74 -24.89 -12.54
C GLN A 459 -0.36 -25.47 -12.91
N SER A 460 -0.26 -26.28 -13.98
CA SER A 460 1.02 -26.84 -14.43
C SER A 460 1.97 -25.80 -15.04
N ARG A 461 1.41 -24.75 -15.67
CA ARG A 461 2.19 -23.58 -16.14
C ARG A 461 2.64 -22.71 -14.97
N SER A 462 1.76 -22.45 -14.00
CA SER A 462 2.12 -21.76 -12.75
C SER A 462 3.22 -22.51 -12.00
N ARG A 463 3.14 -23.84 -11.91
CA ARG A 463 4.16 -24.69 -11.26
C ARG A 463 5.56 -24.55 -11.88
N LYS A 464 5.68 -24.30 -13.19
CA LYS A 464 6.97 -24.05 -13.85
C LYS A 464 7.55 -22.66 -13.56
N LEU A 465 6.69 -21.67 -13.31
CA LEU A 465 7.09 -20.33 -12.88
C LEU A 465 7.44 -20.30 -11.38
N ILE A 466 6.81 -21.19 -10.59
CA ILE A 466 6.86 -21.22 -9.13
C ILE A 466 7.94 -22.19 -8.59
N LEU A 467 8.33 -23.25 -9.32
CA LEU A 467 9.57 -24.01 -9.02
C LEU A 467 10.83 -23.10 -9.02
N TYR A 468 10.71 -21.88 -9.55
CA TYR A 468 11.75 -20.86 -9.51
C TYR A 468 11.67 -19.99 -8.24
N SER A 469 10.57 -20.03 -7.48
CA SER A 469 10.29 -19.16 -6.34
C SER A 469 10.15 -19.89 -4.99
N GLN A 470 10.25 -21.22 -4.92
CA GLN A 470 9.93 -22.02 -3.73
C GLN A 470 11.18 -22.46 -2.94
N SER A 471 11.57 -21.71 -1.90
CA SER A 471 12.63 -22.12 -0.96
C SER A 471 12.46 -21.69 0.53
N MET A 472 11.25 -21.39 1.05
CA MET A 472 10.99 -20.84 2.41
C MET A 472 9.61 -21.20 3.10
N SER A 473 9.58 -21.90 4.26
CA SER A 473 8.37 -22.44 4.96
C SER A 473 7.41 -21.48 5.74
N ALA A 474 6.14 -21.88 5.98
CA ALA A 474 5.05 -21.15 6.68
C ALA A 474 5.18 -20.91 8.22
N CYS A 475 4.67 -19.77 8.72
CA CYS A 475 4.83 -19.23 10.10
C CYS A 475 3.56 -19.35 11.00
N ASP A 476 3.72 -19.43 12.33
CA ASP A 476 2.61 -19.52 13.32
C ASP A 476 2.15 -18.16 13.88
N ILE A 477 3.08 -17.20 13.99
CA ILE A 477 2.90 -15.87 14.58
C ILE A 477 3.64 -14.87 13.70
N ILE A 478 3.06 -13.69 13.49
CA ILE A 478 3.76 -12.55 12.91
C ILE A 478 4.07 -11.54 14.01
N ILE A 479 5.33 -11.10 14.07
CA ILE A 479 5.81 -10.03 14.93
C ILE A 479 6.31 -8.90 14.04
N LEU A 480 5.59 -7.80 14.04
CA LEU A 480 5.95 -6.62 13.26
C LEU A 480 6.57 -5.56 14.13
N TYR A 481 7.58 -4.88 13.60
CA TYR A 481 8.15 -3.71 14.25
C TYR A 481 8.12 -2.45 13.38
N GLY A 482 7.90 -1.32 14.04
CA GLY A 482 8.13 0.02 13.50
C GLY A 482 9.20 0.69 14.36
N SER A 483 10.36 1.02 13.78
CA SER A 483 11.51 1.52 14.53
C SER A 483 12.39 2.44 13.70
N GLU A 484 12.76 3.60 14.25
CA GLU A 484 13.81 4.47 13.67
C GLU A 484 15.21 4.10 14.14
N THR A 485 15.40 4.02 15.46
CA THR A 485 16.72 3.81 16.07
C THR A 485 17.08 2.35 16.29
N GLY A 486 16.12 1.42 16.15
CA GLY A 486 16.32 -0.02 16.30
C GLY A 486 15.83 -0.63 17.62
N THR A 487 15.37 0.16 18.60
CA THR A 487 14.91 -0.37 19.90
C THR A 487 13.70 -1.30 19.75
N ALA A 488 12.66 -0.88 19.02
CA ALA A 488 11.48 -1.72 18.76
C ALA A 488 11.81 -2.96 17.91
N GLN A 489 12.82 -2.84 17.02
CA GLN A 489 13.34 -3.98 16.29
C GLN A 489 13.98 -5.00 17.23
N ASP A 490 14.83 -4.56 18.17
CA ASP A 490 15.49 -5.46 19.13
C ASP A 490 14.50 -6.22 20.02
N PHE A 491 13.48 -5.53 20.53
CA PHE A 491 12.41 -6.19 21.28
C PHE A 491 11.64 -7.20 20.42
N ALA A 492 11.36 -6.91 19.15
CA ALA A 492 10.69 -7.87 18.27
C ALA A 492 11.52 -9.12 17.99
N HIS A 493 12.84 -8.96 17.81
CA HIS A 493 13.75 -10.11 17.65
C HIS A 493 13.88 -10.91 18.95
N SER A 494 13.97 -10.24 20.09
CA SER A 494 14.00 -10.88 21.42
C SER A 494 12.72 -11.70 21.65
N LEU A 495 11.55 -11.12 21.34
CA LEU A 495 10.25 -11.77 21.46
C LEU A 495 10.18 -13.03 20.59
N ALA A 496 10.60 -12.93 19.33
CA ALA A 496 10.61 -14.05 18.42
C ALA A 496 11.56 -15.17 18.87
N HIS A 497 12.76 -14.81 19.33
CA HIS A 497 13.69 -15.78 19.87
C HIS A 497 13.04 -16.57 21.01
N ARG A 498 12.39 -15.87 21.96
CA ARG A 498 11.65 -16.53 23.04
C ARG A 498 10.45 -17.35 22.55
N CYS A 499 9.71 -16.91 21.52
CA CYS A 499 8.58 -17.68 20.97
C CYS A 499 9.04 -19.03 20.39
N ARG A 500 10.26 -19.11 19.86
CA ARG A 500 10.81 -20.37 19.33
C ARG A 500 11.09 -21.40 20.43
N TYR A 501 11.39 -20.96 21.65
CA TYR A 501 11.46 -21.86 22.81
C TYR A 501 10.09 -22.44 23.22
N LEU A 502 8.98 -21.86 22.76
CA LEU A 502 7.66 -22.49 22.85
C LEU A 502 7.37 -23.44 21.68
N SER A 503 8.37 -23.75 20.84
CA SER A 503 8.22 -24.49 19.58
C SER A 503 7.30 -23.80 18.55
N LEU A 504 7.08 -22.49 18.67
CA LEU A 504 6.32 -21.69 17.71
C LEU A 504 7.26 -21.15 16.62
N LYS A 505 6.72 -20.90 15.42
CA LYS A 505 7.46 -20.37 14.27
C LYS A 505 7.13 -18.90 14.00
N PRO A 506 7.81 -17.94 14.64
CA PRO A 506 7.56 -16.52 14.41
C PRO A 506 8.16 -16.06 13.07
N LEU A 507 7.43 -15.20 12.38
CA LEU A 507 7.92 -14.34 11.31
C LEU A 507 8.19 -12.95 11.90
N VAL A 508 9.41 -12.44 11.79
CA VAL A 508 9.77 -11.09 12.25
C VAL A 508 10.18 -10.23 11.07
N CYS A 509 9.53 -9.09 10.91
CA CYS A 509 9.93 -8.11 9.90
C CYS A 509 9.50 -6.69 10.29
N ASN A 510 10.08 -5.69 9.64
CA ASN A 510 9.53 -4.35 9.71
C ASN A 510 8.17 -4.32 9.01
N MET A 511 7.27 -3.47 9.50
CA MET A 511 5.88 -3.41 9.03
C MET A 511 5.77 -3.19 7.50
N ASP A 512 6.63 -2.37 6.90
CA ASP A 512 6.55 -2.04 5.47
C ASP A 512 7.06 -3.14 4.52
N SER A 513 7.83 -4.10 5.06
CA SER A 513 8.35 -5.27 4.34
C SER A 513 7.46 -6.51 4.44
N LEU A 514 6.38 -6.45 5.22
CA LEU A 514 5.41 -7.53 5.30
C LEU A 514 4.72 -7.72 3.94
N ASP A 515 4.71 -8.94 3.42
CA ASP A 515 3.76 -9.30 2.37
C ASP A 515 2.37 -9.38 3.01
N LEU A 516 1.49 -8.46 2.64
CA LEU A 516 0.15 -8.34 3.22
C LEU A 516 -0.66 -9.65 3.12
N LYS A 517 -0.33 -10.55 2.18
CA LYS A 517 -0.95 -11.88 2.10
C LYS A 517 -0.69 -12.72 3.34
N GLN A 518 0.49 -12.58 3.96
CA GLN A 518 0.88 -13.30 5.17
C GLN A 518 0.02 -12.89 6.38
N LEU A 519 -0.50 -11.66 6.40
CA LEU A 519 -1.38 -11.18 7.46
C LEU A 519 -2.67 -12.02 7.57
N PHE A 520 -3.15 -12.55 6.44
CA PHE A 520 -4.35 -13.39 6.35
C PHE A 520 -4.06 -14.88 6.57
N GLU A 521 -2.80 -15.26 6.70
CA GLU A 521 -2.37 -16.66 6.87
C GLU A 521 -2.07 -16.99 8.34
N VAL A 522 -2.04 -15.98 9.20
CA VAL A 522 -1.79 -16.14 10.63
C VAL A 522 -3.03 -15.79 11.45
N SER A 523 -3.11 -16.42 12.62
CA SER A 523 -4.17 -16.12 13.59
C SER A 523 -3.69 -15.23 14.73
N THR A 524 -2.39 -14.94 14.80
CA THR A 524 -1.77 -14.15 15.88
C THR A 524 -0.82 -13.11 15.32
N LEU A 525 -1.03 -11.87 15.73
CA LEU A 525 -0.22 -10.72 15.34
C LEU A 525 0.26 -9.96 16.58
N LEU A 526 1.55 -9.66 16.64
CA LEU A 526 2.16 -8.84 17.69
C LEU A 526 2.83 -7.63 17.03
N LEU A 527 2.46 -6.41 17.44
CA LEU A 527 3.09 -5.18 16.92
C LEU A 527 3.93 -4.52 18.01
N ILE A 528 5.15 -4.13 17.67
CA ILE A 528 6.00 -3.30 18.52
C ILE A 528 6.37 -2.03 17.75
N CYS A 529 5.95 -0.85 18.20
CA CYS A 529 6.21 0.38 17.45
C CYS A 529 6.73 1.50 18.36
N SER A 530 7.85 2.10 17.99
CA SER A 530 8.28 3.37 18.59
C SER A 530 7.46 4.54 18.03
N THR A 531 7.26 5.58 18.83
CA THR A 531 6.76 6.87 18.34
C THR A 531 7.92 7.80 18.01
N THR A 532 7.85 8.54 16.91
CA THR A 532 8.93 9.42 16.44
C THR A 532 8.50 10.87 16.44
N GLY A 533 9.45 11.80 16.64
CA GLY A 533 9.18 13.24 16.59
C GLY A 533 7.96 13.64 17.44
N GLN A 534 7.01 14.33 16.81
CA GLN A 534 5.78 14.82 17.43
C GLN A 534 4.60 13.86 17.25
N GLY A 535 4.79 12.56 17.46
CA GLY A 535 3.72 11.56 17.29
C GLY A 535 3.66 10.93 15.90
N GLU A 536 4.74 11.07 15.12
CA GLU A 536 4.89 10.46 13.80
C GLU A 536 5.20 8.97 13.89
N LEU A 537 4.86 8.27 12.81
CA LEU A 537 5.20 6.87 12.58
C LEU A 537 6.65 6.75 12.08
N PRO A 538 7.43 5.79 12.61
CA PRO A 538 8.70 5.38 12.02
C PRO A 538 8.60 5.14 10.52
N ARG A 539 9.65 5.46 9.75
CA ARG A 539 9.61 5.34 8.29
C ARG A 539 9.26 3.93 7.82
N ASN A 540 9.77 2.91 8.48
CA ASN A 540 9.56 1.49 8.15
C ASN A 540 8.19 0.92 8.56
N CYS A 541 7.22 1.76 8.92
CA CYS A 541 5.83 1.36 9.10
C CYS A 541 4.79 2.25 8.42
N ARG A 542 5.22 3.26 7.64
CA ARG A 542 4.31 4.22 7.01
C ARG A 542 3.50 3.61 5.88
N LYS A 543 4.06 2.69 5.09
CA LYS A 543 3.34 1.98 4.01
C LYS A 543 2.28 1.05 4.60
N PHE A 544 2.62 0.29 5.63
CA PHE A 544 1.70 -0.61 6.32
C PHE A 544 0.57 0.16 7.01
N PHE A 545 0.87 1.28 7.69
CA PHE A 545 -0.17 2.12 8.27
C PHE A 545 -1.11 2.69 7.21
N ARG A 546 -0.58 3.21 6.09
CA ARG A 546 -1.41 3.67 4.96
C ARG A 546 -2.33 2.59 4.42
N PHE A 547 -1.85 1.34 4.34
CA PHE A 547 -2.69 0.20 3.98
C PHE A 547 -3.85 0.01 4.97
N LEU A 548 -3.57 -0.06 6.28
CA LEU A 548 -4.60 -0.25 7.30
C LEU A 548 -5.63 0.89 7.32
N MET A 549 -5.22 2.12 6.98
CA MET A 549 -6.09 3.30 6.96
C MET A 549 -6.96 3.43 5.71
N ARG A 550 -6.89 2.50 4.75
CA ARG A 550 -7.77 2.50 3.57
C ARG A 550 -9.24 2.39 4.01
N ARG A 551 -10.09 3.31 3.55
CA ARG A 551 -11.50 3.44 3.96
C ARG A 551 -12.37 2.25 3.50
N ASN A 552 -11.99 1.59 2.41
CA ASN A 552 -12.72 0.47 1.81
C ASN A 552 -12.40 -0.91 2.44
N LEU A 553 -11.60 -0.96 3.50
CA LEU A 553 -11.35 -2.23 4.20
C LEU A 553 -12.58 -2.59 5.03
N PRO A 554 -13.16 -3.79 4.86
CA PRO A 554 -14.29 -4.25 5.66
C PRO A 554 -13.97 -4.17 7.17
N PRO A 555 -14.94 -3.78 8.02
CA PRO A 555 -14.73 -3.66 9.46
C PRO A 555 -14.49 -5.01 10.15
N ASN A 556 -14.67 -6.13 9.45
CA ASN A 556 -14.39 -7.49 9.92
C ASN A 556 -13.21 -8.15 9.20
N LEU A 557 -12.46 -7.39 8.37
CA LEU A 557 -11.34 -7.91 7.56
C LEU A 557 -10.34 -8.75 8.37
N LEU A 558 -10.10 -8.36 9.62
CA LEU A 558 -9.15 -8.99 10.53
C LEU A 558 -9.86 -9.72 11.68
N GLU A 559 -11.14 -10.10 11.56
CA GLU A 559 -11.90 -10.77 12.63
C GLU A 559 -11.29 -12.10 13.11
N HIS A 560 -10.58 -12.78 12.21
CA HIS A 560 -9.87 -14.03 12.45
C HIS A 560 -8.59 -13.84 13.28
N LEU A 561 -8.11 -12.60 13.38
CA LEU A 561 -6.80 -12.27 13.90
C LEU A 561 -6.91 -11.91 15.39
N LYS A 562 -6.13 -12.59 16.23
CA LYS A 562 -5.88 -12.15 17.60
C LYS A 562 -4.63 -11.28 17.64
N PHE A 563 -4.71 -10.13 18.28
CA PHE A 563 -3.56 -9.23 18.35
C PHE A 563 -3.27 -8.66 19.73
N SER A 564 -2.02 -8.24 19.93
CA SER A 564 -1.60 -7.37 21.02
C SER A 564 -0.52 -6.43 20.51
N THR A 565 -0.34 -5.30 21.19
CA THR A 565 0.52 -4.21 20.73
C THR A 565 1.36 -3.67 21.87
N CYS A 566 2.63 -3.36 21.63
CA CYS A 566 3.54 -2.72 22.56
C CYS A 566 4.08 -1.42 21.95
N GLY A 567 3.86 -0.30 22.61
CA GLY A 567 4.40 0.99 22.19
C GLY A 567 5.66 1.34 22.95
N LEU A 568 6.64 1.92 22.25
CA LEU A 568 7.78 2.58 22.89
C LEU A 568 7.62 4.08 22.74
N GLY A 569 7.58 4.79 23.87
CA GLY A 569 7.41 6.23 23.92
C GLY A 569 8.16 6.86 25.10
N ASP A 570 8.11 8.18 25.13
CA ASP A 570 8.71 9.02 26.16
C ASP A 570 7.63 10.03 26.60
N SER A 571 7.24 9.99 27.89
CA SER A 571 6.17 10.83 28.42
C SER A 571 6.51 12.32 28.51
N SER A 572 7.77 12.71 28.28
CA SER A 572 8.15 14.11 28.10
C SER A 572 7.63 14.71 26.78
N TYR A 573 7.23 13.87 25.81
CA TYR A 573 6.61 14.30 24.56
C TYR A 573 5.08 14.34 24.68
N VAL A 574 4.47 15.40 24.13
CA VAL A 574 3.01 15.59 24.15
C VAL A 574 2.26 14.42 23.50
N MET A 575 2.81 13.87 22.41
CA MET A 575 2.22 12.77 21.66
C MET A 575 2.76 11.39 22.10
N TYR A 576 2.90 11.20 23.41
CA TYR A 576 3.34 9.94 24.04
C TYR A 576 2.57 8.72 23.51
N ASN A 577 3.32 7.74 22.98
CA ASN A 577 2.82 6.48 22.43
C ASN A 577 1.72 6.59 21.34
N LEU A 578 1.59 7.75 20.68
CA LEU A 578 0.55 7.99 19.68
C LEU A 578 0.60 7.00 18.51
N ALA A 579 1.79 6.61 18.05
CA ALA A 579 1.94 5.70 16.92
C ALA A 579 1.28 4.34 17.18
N ILE A 580 1.56 3.72 18.34
CA ILE A 580 0.98 2.42 18.67
C ILE A 580 -0.52 2.52 18.95
N ARG A 581 -1.00 3.64 19.53
CA ARG A 581 -2.43 3.86 19.79
C ARG A 581 -3.21 3.88 18.48
N LYS A 582 -2.68 4.53 17.45
CA LYS A 582 -3.27 4.56 16.10
C LYS A 582 -3.37 3.15 15.49
N PHE A 583 -2.30 2.37 15.53
CA PHE A 583 -2.34 0.97 15.06
C PHE A 583 -3.35 0.14 15.83
N HIS A 584 -3.33 0.22 17.15
CA HIS A 584 -4.20 -0.54 18.02
C HIS A 584 -5.68 -0.24 17.75
N ALA A 585 -6.05 1.04 17.71
CA ALA A 585 -7.42 1.46 17.42
C ALA A 585 -7.87 0.97 16.04
N ARG A 586 -7.01 1.09 15.02
CA ARG A 586 -7.36 0.67 13.66
C ARG A 586 -7.50 -0.84 13.52
N LEU A 587 -6.65 -1.64 14.18
CA LEU A 587 -6.78 -3.10 14.19
C LEU A 587 -8.12 -3.53 14.81
N LYS A 588 -8.55 -2.91 15.91
CA LYS A 588 -9.88 -3.15 16.49
C LYS A 588 -11.01 -2.77 15.54
N GLN A 589 -10.91 -1.62 14.87
CA GLN A 589 -11.92 -1.18 13.89
C GLN A 589 -12.07 -2.12 12.69
N LEU A 590 -11.01 -2.86 12.35
CA LEU A 590 -11.00 -3.88 11.31
C LEU A 590 -11.36 -5.29 11.83
N GLY A 591 -11.84 -5.39 13.08
CA GLY A 591 -12.40 -6.61 13.64
C GLY A 591 -11.41 -7.47 14.41
N ALA A 592 -10.12 -7.10 14.44
CA ALA A 592 -9.11 -7.88 15.16
C ALA A 592 -9.43 -7.96 16.66
N GLN A 593 -9.21 -9.14 17.24
CA GLN A 593 -9.56 -9.44 18.62
C GLN A 593 -8.36 -9.25 19.53
N GLU A 594 -8.42 -8.25 20.40
CA GLU A 594 -7.39 -8.05 21.42
C GLU A 594 -7.42 -9.22 22.42
N PHE A 595 -6.26 -9.86 22.65
CA PHE A 595 -6.15 -10.99 23.58
C PHE A 595 -5.24 -10.72 24.79
N VAL A 596 -4.39 -9.70 24.69
CA VAL A 596 -3.60 -9.13 25.79
C VAL A 596 -3.64 -7.62 25.63
N GLU A 597 -3.85 -6.91 26.74
CA GLU A 597 -3.94 -5.46 26.75
C GLU A 597 -2.68 -4.81 26.15
N ARG A 598 -2.87 -3.72 25.41
CA ARG A 598 -1.76 -2.91 24.89
C ARG A 598 -0.84 -2.44 26.00
N ALA A 599 0.47 -2.57 25.78
CA ALA A 599 1.48 -1.91 26.60
C ALA A 599 1.93 -0.58 26.00
N GLU A 600 2.18 0.40 26.87
CA GLU A 600 2.74 1.70 26.53
C GLU A 600 3.97 1.92 27.42
N CYS A 601 5.14 1.57 26.90
CA CYS A 601 6.42 1.73 27.59
C CYS A 601 6.83 3.20 27.63
N ASP A 602 7.41 3.61 28.76
CA ASP A 602 7.89 4.97 29.00
C ASP A 602 9.39 5.01 29.30
N GLU A 603 10.15 5.71 28.46
CA GLU A 603 11.58 5.98 28.67
C GLU A 603 11.85 6.83 29.92
N GLN A 604 10.91 7.66 30.36
CA GLN A 604 11.07 8.52 31.55
C GLN A 604 10.78 7.80 32.87
N SER A 605 10.26 6.57 32.82
CA SER A 605 9.96 5.82 34.03
C SER A 605 11.25 5.51 34.83
N PRO A 606 11.22 5.54 36.17
CA PRO A 606 12.35 5.12 37.00
C PRO A 606 12.81 3.68 36.72
N GLU A 607 11.88 2.82 36.30
CA GLU A 607 12.11 1.40 35.98
C GLU A 607 12.49 1.18 34.50
N GLY A 608 12.50 2.26 33.70
CA GLY A 608 12.77 2.24 32.26
C GLY A 608 11.63 1.63 31.43
N GLN A 609 11.79 1.71 30.11
CA GLN A 609 10.84 1.14 29.13
C GLN A 609 10.80 -0.39 29.18
N GLU A 610 11.90 -1.02 29.62
CA GLU A 610 12.08 -2.47 29.66
C GLU A 610 11.15 -3.16 30.66
N ALA A 611 10.84 -2.53 31.80
CA ALA A 611 9.96 -3.10 32.82
C ALA A 611 8.52 -3.27 32.30
N PHE A 612 8.02 -2.29 31.54
CA PHE A 612 6.72 -2.37 30.88
C PHE A 612 6.71 -3.46 29.81
N TYR A 613 7.78 -3.54 29.03
CA TYR A 613 7.91 -4.56 27.98
C TYR A 613 7.92 -5.98 28.57
N ASP A 614 8.70 -6.23 29.63
CA ASP A 614 8.76 -7.56 30.27
C ASP A 614 7.41 -7.96 30.89
N SER A 615 6.71 -7.02 31.52
CA SER A 615 5.36 -7.25 32.05
C SER A 615 4.39 -7.66 30.93
N TRP A 616 4.43 -6.96 29.80
CA TRP A 616 3.61 -7.28 28.62
C TRP A 616 4.00 -8.62 27.99
N GLU A 617 5.29 -8.87 27.83
CA GLU A 617 5.82 -10.10 27.25
C GLU A 617 5.39 -11.32 28.07
N ARG A 618 5.44 -11.25 29.40
CA ARG A 618 4.94 -12.33 30.28
C ARG A 618 3.45 -12.63 30.02
N LEU A 619 2.61 -11.60 29.94
CA LEU A 619 1.18 -11.76 29.65
C LEU A 619 0.93 -12.34 28.24
N VAL A 620 1.68 -11.88 27.24
CA VAL A 620 1.63 -12.42 25.88
C VAL A 620 2.01 -13.90 25.89
N PHE A 621 3.09 -14.28 26.57
CA PHE A 621 3.54 -15.67 26.66
C PHE A 621 2.50 -16.57 27.31
N ASP A 622 1.92 -16.17 28.42
CA ASP A 622 0.85 -16.94 29.08
C ASP A 622 -0.36 -17.14 28.17
N ALA A 623 -0.73 -16.11 27.40
CA ALA A 623 -1.83 -16.20 26.45
C ALA A 623 -1.47 -17.06 25.22
N LEU A 624 -0.24 -16.98 24.71
CA LEU A 624 0.27 -17.85 23.64
C LEU A 624 0.28 -19.31 24.08
N LYS A 625 0.75 -19.62 25.29
CA LYS A 625 0.74 -20.97 25.87
C LYS A 625 -0.68 -21.54 25.93
N LYS A 626 -1.66 -20.74 26.34
CA LYS A 626 -3.08 -21.13 26.36
C LYS A 626 -3.63 -21.36 24.96
N LYS A 627 -3.37 -20.43 24.02
CA LYS A 627 -3.89 -20.49 22.64
C LYS A 627 -3.30 -21.65 21.85
N TYR A 628 -2.01 -21.91 22.00
CA TYR A 628 -1.26 -22.91 21.25
C TYR A 628 -0.95 -24.16 22.10
N SER A 629 -1.73 -24.46 23.14
CA SER A 629 -1.47 -25.55 24.09
C SER A 629 -1.22 -26.93 23.45
N GLY A 630 -1.76 -27.19 22.27
CA GLY A 630 -1.51 -28.42 21.50
C GLY A 630 -0.27 -28.42 20.59
N LYS A 631 0.39 -27.26 20.42
CA LYS A 631 1.65 -27.08 19.65
C LYS A 631 2.83 -26.71 20.54
N VAL A 632 2.56 -26.13 21.70
CA VAL A 632 3.60 -25.66 22.62
C VAL A 632 4.31 -26.86 23.23
N ASN A 633 5.61 -26.91 22.98
CA ASN A 633 6.53 -27.77 23.70
C ASN A 633 7.64 -26.86 24.20
N GLU A 634 7.68 -26.63 25.50
CA GLU A 634 8.67 -25.74 26.12
C GLU A 634 10.05 -26.38 26.03
N ILE A 635 10.85 -25.84 25.12
CA ILE A 635 12.25 -26.18 24.98
C ILE A 635 12.98 -25.50 26.15
N PRO A 636 13.80 -26.22 26.91
CA PRO A 636 14.65 -25.63 27.94
C PRO A 636 15.53 -24.52 27.37
N ASP A 637 15.68 -23.43 28.11
CA ASP A 637 16.42 -22.24 27.67
C ASP A 637 17.89 -22.50 27.38
N ASN A 638 18.46 -23.61 27.84
CA ASN A 638 19.84 -24.03 27.61
C ASN A 638 20.05 -24.78 26.28
N VAL A 639 18.99 -25.11 25.56
CA VAL A 639 19.08 -25.74 24.24
C VAL A 639 19.33 -24.68 23.18
N VAL A 640 20.32 -24.91 22.31
CA VAL A 640 20.56 -24.07 21.14
C VAL A 640 19.54 -24.39 20.07
N LEU A 641 18.81 -23.39 19.61
CA LEU A 641 17.81 -23.55 18.55
C LEU A 641 18.47 -23.61 17.16
N ALA A 642 17.87 -24.38 16.25
CA ALA A 642 18.38 -24.50 14.87
C ALA A 642 18.27 -23.17 14.12
N PRO A 643 19.29 -22.69 13.40
CA PRO A 643 19.28 -21.36 12.82
C PRO A 643 18.21 -21.19 11.73
N LEU A 644 17.65 -19.99 11.64
CA LEU A 644 16.71 -19.52 10.62
C LEU A 644 17.40 -19.33 9.27
N HIS A 645 18.71 -19.06 9.29
CA HIS A 645 19.53 -18.86 8.12
C HIS A 645 20.33 -20.12 7.83
N GLN A 646 20.34 -20.56 6.58
CA GLN A 646 21.27 -21.60 6.14
C GLN A 646 22.48 -20.94 5.51
N ILE A 647 23.60 -20.97 6.24
CA ILE A 647 24.89 -20.47 5.77
C ILE A 647 25.73 -21.66 5.33
N THR A 648 26.29 -21.62 4.12
CA THR A 648 27.14 -22.70 3.60
C THR A 648 28.40 -22.12 2.96
N ILE A 649 29.57 -22.63 3.37
CA ILE A 649 30.87 -22.28 2.79
C ILE A 649 31.23 -23.33 1.74
N LYS A 650 31.52 -22.88 0.51
CA LYS A 650 31.92 -23.76 -0.60
C LYS A 650 33.45 -23.86 -0.60
N GLN A 651 33.98 -24.97 -0.08
CA GLN A 651 35.43 -25.23 -0.03
C GLN A 651 35.93 -26.07 -1.21
N ASP A 652 35.08 -26.94 -1.78
CA ASP A 652 35.49 -27.87 -2.83
C ASP A 652 35.60 -27.18 -4.19
N GLY A 653 36.82 -27.16 -4.76
CA GLY A 653 37.11 -26.74 -6.13
C GLY A 653 36.94 -25.24 -6.44
N SER A 654 36.61 -24.42 -5.45
CA SER A 654 36.30 -22.99 -5.62
C SER A 654 37.54 -22.12 -5.34
N LYS A 655 37.79 -21.13 -6.20
CA LYS A 655 38.87 -20.15 -5.96
C LYS A 655 38.44 -19.20 -4.83
N LYS A 656 39.38 -18.87 -3.93
CA LYS A 656 39.19 -17.79 -2.94
C LYS A 656 38.88 -16.48 -3.67
N PHE A 657 37.89 -15.74 -3.18
CA PHE A 657 37.54 -14.45 -3.76
C PHE A 657 38.46 -13.34 -3.24
N SER A 658 38.78 -12.38 -4.10
CA SER A 658 39.52 -11.17 -3.73
C SER A 658 38.56 -10.13 -3.16
N THR A 659 38.92 -9.52 -2.03
CA THR A 659 38.06 -8.62 -1.25
C THR A 659 37.83 -7.24 -1.85
N ARG A 660 38.63 -6.80 -2.85
CA ARG A 660 38.62 -5.39 -3.31
C ARG A 660 37.43 -4.98 -4.19
N LEU A 661 36.75 -5.91 -4.86
CA LEU A 661 35.68 -5.60 -5.83
C LEU A 661 34.26 -5.83 -5.28
N THR A 662 34.12 -6.40 -4.08
CA THR A 662 32.84 -6.87 -3.53
C THR A 662 31.88 -5.76 -3.08
N ALA A 663 32.38 -4.61 -2.63
CA ALA A 663 31.53 -3.56 -2.06
C ALA A 663 30.61 -2.89 -3.10
N LEU A 664 31.09 -2.77 -4.34
CA LEU A 664 30.44 -2.00 -5.41
C LEU A 664 29.34 -2.80 -6.14
N GLU A 665 29.47 -4.12 -6.16
CA GLU A 665 28.53 -5.00 -6.85
C GLU A 665 27.60 -5.66 -5.82
N ARG A 666 26.38 -5.14 -5.70
CA ARG A 666 25.34 -5.69 -4.83
C ARG A 666 24.21 -6.32 -5.63
N GLN A 667 23.64 -7.39 -5.11
CA GLN A 667 22.45 -8.05 -5.65
C GLN A 667 21.19 -7.27 -5.25
N ASP A 668 20.99 -6.12 -5.89
CA ASP A 668 19.83 -5.27 -5.65
C ASP A 668 18.64 -5.72 -6.51
N SER A 669 17.64 -6.31 -5.87
CA SER A 669 16.40 -6.76 -6.51
C SER A 669 15.50 -5.61 -6.95
N GLU A 670 15.64 -4.41 -6.37
CA GLU A 670 14.76 -3.25 -6.63
C GLU A 670 15.39 -2.19 -7.54
N LYS A 671 16.67 -2.36 -7.92
CA LYS A 671 17.45 -1.41 -8.75
C LYS A 671 17.44 0.04 -8.23
N LYS A 672 17.45 0.22 -6.91
CA LYS A 672 17.50 1.51 -6.23
C LYS A 672 18.93 2.02 -5.99
N LEU A 673 19.93 1.15 -6.13
CA LEU A 673 21.33 1.51 -5.90
C LEU A 673 21.97 2.20 -7.09
N THR A 674 22.81 3.19 -6.79
CA THR A 674 23.70 3.86 -7.75
C THR A 674 25.11 3.89 -7.19
N THR A 675 26.11 3.79 -8.07
CA THR A 675 27.51 3.96 -7.71
C THR A 675 27.93 5.39 -8.00
N LEU A 676 28.38 6.10 -6.97
CA LEU A 676 28.92 7.44 -7.10
C LEU A 676 30.42 7.44 -6.81
N LYS A 677 31.13 8.37 -7.43
CA LYS A 677 32.55 8.60 -7.23
C LYS A 677 32.75 9.77 -6.29
N ILE A 678 33.70 9.67 -5.37
CA ILE A 678 34.10 10.77 -4.49
C ILE A 678 34.94 11.77 -5.27
N ASP A 679 34.45 13.00 -5.39
CA ASP A 679 35.21 14.12 -5.97
C ASP A 679 35.96 14.90 -4.89
N SER A 680 35.37 15.10 -3.71
CA SER A 680 36.06 15.72 -2.57
C SER A 680 35.53 15.28 -1.20
N LEU A 681 36.40 15.40 -0.18
CA LEU A 681 36.15 15.09 1.23
C LEU A 681 36.80 16.18 2.09
N ASP A 682 36.35 17.42 1.91
CA ASP A 682 37.03 18.59 2.46
C ASP A 682 36.52 18.92 3.86
N ARG A 683 37.42 19.12 4.82
CA ARG A 683 37.03 19.62 6.14
C ARG A 683 36.62 21.09 6.01
N ILE A 684 35.38 21.40 6.39
CA ILE A 684 34.81 22.76 6.35
C ILE A 684 34.76 23.45 7.71
N THR A 685 35.23 22.79 8.77
CA THR A 685 35.51 23.42 10.07
C THR A 685 37.00 23.70 10.24
N ASP A 686 37.35 24.75 10.97
CA ASP A 686 38.73 25.06 11.34
C ASP A 686 39.41 23.84 12.00
N PRO A 687 40.68 23.53 11.68
CA PRO A 687 41.41 22.38 12.21
C PRO A 687 41.42 22.25 13.74
N GLU A 688 41.38 23.38 14.47
CA GLU A 688 41.35 23.39 15.93
C GLU A 688 39.93 23.23 16.51
N HIS A 689 38.90 23.29 15.69
CA HIS A 689 37.54 23.03 16.14
C HIS A 689 37.37 21.56 16.54
N PHE A 690 36.74 21.32 17.70
CA PHE A 690 36.61 19.97 18.27
C PHE A 690 35.80 19.02 17.37
N GLN A 691 34.79 19.55 16.66
CA GLN A 691 33.93 18.79 15.77
C GLN A 691 34.38 18.96 14.32
N GLU A 692 34.94 17.90 13.76
CA GLU A 692 35.23 17.86 12.33
C GLU A 692 33.91 17.70 11.54
N VAL A 693 33.72 18.54 10.51
CA VAL A 693 32.63 18.42 9.55
C VAL A 693 33.24 18.37 8.16
N LEU A 694 32.91 17.31 7.41
CA LEU A 694 33.33 17.14 6.03
C LEU A 694 32.24 17.62 5.07
N HIS A 695 32.65 18.38 4.06
CA HIS A 695 31.88 18.58 2.84
C HIS A 695 32.27 17.47 1.86
N VAL A 696 31.30 16.60 1.58
CA VAL A 696 31.49 15.44 0.71
C VAL A 696 30.83 15.73 -0.61
N VAL A 697 31.59 15.70 -1.70
CA VAL A 697 31.07 15.89 -3.07
C VAL A 697 31.16 14.57 -3.82
N LEU A 698 30.02 14.12 -4.35
CA LEU A 698 29.90 12.87 -5.07
C LEU A 698 29.40 13.12 -6.49
N SER A 699 29.97 12.43 -7.48
CA SER A 699 29.52 12.48 -8.87
C SER A 699 29.08 11.13 -9.43
N ASP A 700 28.07 11.21 -10.29
CA ASP A 700 27.57 10.13 -11.11
C ASP A 700 28.24 10.17 -12.49
N ALA A 701 29.04 9.15 -12.78
CA ALA A 701 29.72 9.01 -14.06
C ALA A 701 28.74 8.80 -15.23
N THR A 702 27.53 8.29 -14.99
CA THR A 702 26.50 8.09 -16.03
C THR A 702 25.57 9.29 -16.21
N GLN A 703 25.71 10.34 -15.38
CA GLN A 703 24.88 11.55 -15.39
C GLN A 703 23.36 11.29 -15.33
N SER A 704 22.97 10.17 -14.73
CA SER A 704 21.59 9.70 -14.58
C SER A 704 21.00 10.01 -13.21
N LEU A 705 21.80 10.50 -12.27
CA LEU A 705 21.38 10.84 -10.92
C LEU A 705 20.24 11.87 -10.90
N GLN A 706 19.13 11.51 -10.24
CA GLN A 706 17.97 12.37 -10.03
C GLN A 706 17.60 12.42 -8.55
N TYR A 707 17.44 13.63 -8.03
CA TYR A 707 16.94 13.91 -6.68
C TYR A 707 16.31 15.31 -6.65
N PHE A 708 15.55 15.61 -5.60
CA PHE A 708 14.91 16.89 -5.35
C PHE A 708 15.40 17.53 -4.05
N VAL A 709 15.14 18.83 -3.89
CA VAL A 709 15.47 19.53 -2.63
C VAL A 709 14.71 18.90 -1.47
N GLY A 710 15.41 18.58 -0.38
CA GLY A 710 14.86 17.87 0.77
C GLY A 710 15.01 16.35 0.71
N ASP A 711 15.52 15.79 -0.39
CA ASP A 711 15.86 14.37 -0.46
C ASP A 711 17.10 14.06 0.38
N THR A 712 17.19 12.80 0.81
CA THR A 712 18.31 12.27 1.58
C THR A 712 19.00 11.15 0.82
N VAL A 713 20.31 10.99 1.02
CA VAL A 713 21.07 9.86 0.46
C VAL A 713 21.42 8.88 1.57
N SER A 714 21.22 7.59 1.31
CA SER A 714 21.69 6.50 2.18
C SER A 714 23.09 6.09 1.76
N LEU A 715 24.04 6.17 2.70
CA LEU A 715 25.37 5.63 2.55
C LEU A 715 25.45 4.23 3.18
N TYR A 716 26.16 3.30 2.53
CA TYR A 716 26.33 1.91 2.97
C TYR A 716 27.74 1.71 3.53
N PRO A 717 27.96 1.91 4.84
CA PRO A 717 29.29 1.87 5.42
C PRO A 717 29.82 0.45 5.62
N GLU A 718 31.12 0.34 5.88
CA GLU A 718 31.79 -0.94 6.17
C GLU A 718 32.62 -0.87 7.47
N ASN A 719 32.79 -2.02 8.11
CA ASN A 719 33.71 -2.18 9.24
C ASN A 719 35.16 -1.97 8.82
N ASP A 720 36.01 -1.60 9.79
CA ASP A 720 37.45 -1.54 9.55
C ASP A 720 37.97 -2.96 9.22
N PRO A 721 38.70 -3.15 8.09
CA PRO A 721 39.28 -4.45 7.76
C PRO A 721 40.14 -5.06 8.87
N LYS A 722 40.74 -4.23 9.74
CA LYS A 722 41.51 -4.70 10.91
C LYS A 722 40.59 -5.29 11.99
N ASP A 723 39.45 -4.67 12.23
CA ASP A 723 38.46 -5.16 13.21
C ASP A 723 37.82 -6.46 12.71
N VAL A 724 37.52 -6.53 11.41
CA VAL A 724 37.06 -7.77 10.75
C VAL A 724 38.09 -8.89 10.89
N GLN A 725 39.38 -8.60 10.62
CA GLN A 725 40.44 -9.60 10.80
C GLN A 725 40.61 -10.01 12.26
N SER A 726 40.49 -9.08 13.21
CA SER A 726 40.51 -9.39 14.64
C SER A 726 39.36 -10.32 15.02
N PHE A 727 38.15 -10.07 14.52
CA PHE A 727 36.99 -10.93 14.75
C PHE A 727 37.23 -12.34 14.21
N ILE A 728 37.68 -12.45 12.96
CA ILE A 728 38.02 -13.73 12.31
C ILE A 728 39.05 -14.53 13.12
N ASN A 729 40.11 -13.86 13.59
CA ASN A 729 41.15 -14.50 14.40
C ASN A 729 40.59 -15.01 15.73
N LEU A 730 39.78 -14.19 16.42
CA LEU A 730 39.18 -14.56 17.70
C LEU A 730 38.23 -15.74 17.57
N GLN A 731 37.52 -15.87 16.44
CA GLN A 731 36.62 -16.99 16.18
C GLN A 731 37.31 -18.21 15.55
N GLY A 732 38.59 -18.11 15.20
CA GLY A 732 39.35 -19.22 14.59
C GLY A 732 38.98 -19.50 13.13
N TRP A 733 38.55 -18.48 12.38
CA TRP A 733 38.00 -18.62 11.03
C TRP A 733 38.96 -18.24 9.90
N THR A 734 40.24 -18.02 10.22
CA THR A 734 41.24 -17.53 9.26
C THR A 734 41.27 -18.36 7.97
N ASP A 735 41.25 -19.69 8.10
CA ASP A 735 41.41 -20.59 6.96
C ASP A 735 40.18 -20.66 6.05
N ILE A 736 39.01 -20.31 6.57
CA ILE A 736 37.72 -20.43 5.86
C ILE A 736 37.17 -19.09 5.38
N SER A 737 37.70 -17.97 5.89
CA SER A 737 37.07 -16.65 5.79
C SER A 737 36.90 -16.09 4.37
N ASP A 738 37.73 -16.53 3.43
CA ASP A 738 37.82 -16.02 2.05
C ASP A 738 37.21 -16.97 1.00
N TYR A 739 36.56 -18.05 1.43
CA TYR A 739 35.84 -18.95 0.53
C TYR A 739 34.44 -18.41 0.21
N PRO A 740 33.90 -18.72 -0.99
CA PRO A 740 32.54 -18.37 -1.35
C PRO A 740 31.53 -18.87 -0.32
N LEU A 741 30.63 -17.98 0.07
CA LEU A 741 29.60 -18.22 1.07
C LEU A 741 28.22 -18.05 0.41
N ALA A 742 27.34 -19.03 0.62
CA ALA A 742 25.94 -18.95 0.23
C ALA A 742 25.07 -18.76 1.48
N ILE A 743 24.12 -17.83 1.39
CA ILE A 743 23.07 -17.63 2.39
C ILE A 743 21.75 -17.97 1.73
N ASN A 744 21.01 -18.91 2.32
CA ASN A 744 19.61 -19.11 2.00
C ASN A 744 18.77 -18.54 3.16
N CYS A 745 18.00 -17.50 2.87
CA CYS A 745 17.15 -16.81 3.83
C CYS A 745 15.90 -16.22 3.15
N PRO A 746 14.82 -15.99 3.91
CA PRO A 746 13.61 -15.37 3.36
C PRO A 746 13.90 -13.97 2.84
N GLY A 747 13.12 -13.50 1.85
CA GLY A 747 13.28 -12.17 1.25
C GLY A 747 13.25 -11.00 2.25
N HIS A 748 12.43 -11.09 3.31
CA HIS A 748 12.35 -10.05 4.35
C HIS A 748 13.57 -9.99 5.29
N MET A 749 14.47 -10.98 5.22
CA MET A 749 15.72 -11.04 5.99
C MET A 749 16.94 -10.59 5.16
N VAL A 750 16.74 -10.23 3.89
CA VAL A 750 17.78 -9.67 3.03
C VAL A 750 18.08 -8.23 3.51
N PRO A 751 19.38 -7.85 3.66
CA PRO A 751 19.74 -6.50 4.08
C PRO A 751 19.28 -5.47 3.05
N GLU A 752 19.01 -4.25 3.51
CA GLU A 752 18.74 -3.12 2.63
C GLU A 752 19.90 -2.93 1.63
N GLY A 753 19.58 -2.74 0.35
CA GLY A 753 20.57 -2.70 -0.73
C GLY A 753 21.13 -4.06 -1.14
N GLY A 754 20.62 -5.17 -0.60
CA GLY A 754 20.99 -6.52 -1.01
C GLY A 754 22.39 -6.98 -0.58
N TRP A 755 22.65 -8.27 -0.76
CA TRP A 755 23.96 -8.87 -0.46
C TRP A 755 25.02 -8.42 -1.47
N VAL A 756 26.28 -8.40 -1.03
CA VAL A 756 27.41 -8.22 -1.96
C VAL A 756 27.56 -9.47 -2.83
N LYS A 757 27.95 -9.30 -4.10
CA LYS A 757 27.94 -10.37 -5.12
C LYS A 757 28.89 -11.53 -4.80
N ASP A 758 30.16 -11.25 -4.53
CA ASP A 758 31.15 -12.28 -4.19
C ASP A 758 31.21 -12.48 -2.67
N LEU A 759 30.11 -12.99 -2.11
CA LEU A 759 29.96 -13.15 -0.66
C LEU A 759 30.93 -14.19 -0.10
N THR A 760 31.58 -13.83 1.01
CA THR A 760 32.48 -14.63 1.84
C THR A 760 32.19 -14.32 3.31
N LEU A 761 32.70 -15.10 4.26
CA LEU A 761 32.54 -14.79 5.68
C LEU A 761 33.18 -13.44 6.05
N ARG A 762 34.34 -13.12 5.45
CA ARG A 762 34.99 -11.82 5.62
C ARG A 762 34.13 -10.68 5.09
N SER A 763 33.61 -10.80 3.87
CA SER A 763 32.79 -9.73 3.29
C SER A 763 31.45 -9.60 4.03
N LEU A 764 30.89 -10.69 4.56
CA LEU A 764 29.71 -10.66 5.42
C LEU A 764 29.97 -9.82 6.68
N LEU A 765 31.08 -10.08 7.38
CA LEU A 765 31.51 -9.30 8.53
C LEU A 765 31.87 -7.85 8.17
N GLN A 766 32.43 -7.60 6.99
CA GLN A 766 32.86 -6.27 6.59
C GLN A 766 31.69 -5.36 6.19
N TYR A 767 30.74 -5.87 5.39
CA TYR A 767 29.74 -5.04 4.74
C TYR A 767 28.32 -5.17 5.30
N HIS A 768 28.04 -6.21 6.10
CA HIS A 768 26.66 -6.54 6.50
C HIS A 768 26.46 -6.73 8.00
N LEU A 769 27.47 -7.10 8.78
CA LEU A 769 27.30 -7.34 10.24
C LEU A 769 27.94 -6.24 11.07
N ASP A 770 27.18 -5.62 11.96
CA ASP A 770 27.64 -4.47 12.74
C ASP A 770 28.43 -4.90 13.99
N ILE A 771 29.64 -5.41 13.79
CA ILE A 771 30.54 -5.83 14.90
C ILE A 771 31.04 -4.64 15.75
N ALA A 772 30.85 -3.41 15.27
CA ALA A 772 31.22 -2.18 15.96
C ALA A 772 30.07 -1.60 16.81
N SER A 773 28.84 -2.11 16.65
CA SER A 773 27.70 -1.62 17.41
C SER A 773 27.80 -1.97 18.89
N VAL A 774 27.09 -1.18 19.68
CA VAL A 774 26.77 -1.51 21.07
C VAL A 774 25.88 -2.75 21.05
N PRO A 775 26.26 -3.89 21.68
CA PRO A 775 25.48 -5.12 21.63
C PRO A 775 24.09 -4.90 22.23
N PRO A 776 23.02 -5.23 21.51
CA PRO A 776 21.68 -5.23 22.06
C PRO A 776 21.50 -6.32 23.13
N ARG A 777 20.38 -6.31 23.85
CA ARG A 777 20.10 -7.38 24.83
C ARG A 777 19.95 -8.75 24.15
N SER A 778 19.32 -8.78 22.97
CA SER A 778 19.16 -10.00 22.17
C SER A 778 20.50 -10.70 21.89
N PHE A 779 21.58 -9.95 21.67
CA PHE A 779 22.93 -10.51 21.53
C PHE A 779 23.29 -11.36 22.74
N PHE A 780 23.10 -10.87 23.97
CA PHE A 780 23.44 -11.61 25.19
C PHE A 780 22.52 -12.80 25.43
N GLN A 781 21.23 -12.69 25.09
CA GLN A 781 20.27 -13.79 25.19
C GLN A 781 20.62 -14.99 24.30
N MET A 782 21.43 -14.77 23.26
CA MET A 782 21.87 -15.81 22.33
C MET A 782 23.33 -16.21 22.52
N ALA A 783 24.22 -15.24 22.75
CA ALA A 783 25.67 -15.47 22.79
C ALA A 783 26.11 -16.39 23.93
N TRP A 784 25.42 -16.36 25.08
CA TRP A 784 25.81 -17.15 26.26
C TRP A 784 25.88 -18.65 25.99
N HIS A 785 25.08 -19.17 25.05
CA HIS A 785 25.11 -20.58 24.63
C HIS A 785 26.44 -21.03 24.03
N PHE A 786 27.25 -20.08 23.57
CA PHE A 786 28.46 -20.34 22.80
C PHE A 786 29.73 -20.04 23.59
N ALA A 787 29.61 -19.76 24.88
CA ALA A 787 30.74 -19.67 25.81
C ALA A 787 31.01 -21.04 26.43
N SER A 788 32.25 -21.52 26.34
CA SER A 788 32.63 -22.82 26.91
C SER A 788 33.11 -22.73 28.36
N ASP A 789 33.51 -21.54 28.84
CA ASP A 789 33.82 -21.31 30.25
C ASP A 789 32.54 -21.02 31.03
N GLU A 790 32.34 -21.71 32.16
CA GLU A 790 31.12 -21.64 32.96
C GLU A 790 30.87 -20.22 33.52
N ARG A 791 31.92 -19.51 33.94
CA ARG A 791 31.78 -18.15 34.51
C ARG A 791 31.45 -17.14 33.43
N GLU A 792 32.09 -17.26 32.27
CA GLU A 792 31.76 -16.43 31.11
C GLU A 792 30.32 -16.66 30.64
N MET A 793 29.91 -17.93 30.54
CA MET A 793 28.55 -18.33 30.19
C MET A 793 27.52 -17.73 31.16
N GLU A 794 27.71 -17.88 32.48
CA GLU A 794 26.82 -17.31 33.49
C GLU A 794 26.74 -15.79 33.40
N LYS A 795 27.88 -15.12 33.20
CA LYS A 795 27.91 -13.65 33.08
C LYS A 795 27.20 -13.16 31.82
N LEU A 796 27.41 -13.81 30.69
CA LEU A 796 26.70 -13.48 29.44
C LEU A 796 25.20 -13.72 29.60
N LYS A 797 24.80 -14.82 30.26
CA LYS A 797 23.40 -15.14 30.53
C LYS A 797 22.75 -14.10 31.45
N GLU A 798 23.47 -13.63 32.47
CA GLU A 798 23.03 -12.55 33.38
C GLU A 798 22.77 -11.24 32.60
N LEU A 799 23.70 -10.84 31.72
CA LEU A 799 23.56 -9.63 30.90
C LEU A 799 22.37 -9.68 29.92
N GLY A 800 21.87 -10.88 29.60
CA GLY A 800 20.68 -11.07 28.75
C GLY A 800 19.34 -10.93 29.48
N LYS A 801 19.34 -10.88 30.82
CA LYS A 801 18.12 -10.79 31.65
C LYS A 801 17.60 -9.36 31.74
N VAL A 802 16.28 -9.21 31.82
CA VAL A 802 15.64 -7.89 31.96
C VAL A 802 15.89 -7.31 33.35
N GLU A 803 15.89 -8.16 34.37
CA GLU A 803 16.12 -7.81 35.77
C GLU A 803 17.51 -7.21 36.00
N GLU A 804 18.46 -7.47 35.10
CA GLU A 804 19.86 -7.03 35.17
C GLU A 804 20.15 -5.83 34.24
N SER A 805 19.13 -5.04 33.92
CA SER A 805 19.24 -3.87 33.03
C SER A 805 20.33 -2.87 33.46
N GLU A 806 20.51 -2.65 34.77
CA GLU A 806 21.57 -1.78 35.29
C GLU A 806 22.97 -2.34 35.01
N GLN A 807 23.15 -3.66 35.15
CA GLN A 807 24.42 -4.31 34.85
C GLN A 807 24.73 -4.23 33.36
N LEU A 808 23.74 -4.51 32.50
CA LEU A 808 23.88 -4.36 31.06
C LEU A 808 24.20 -2.92 30.69
N TYR A 809 23.55 -1.92 31.30
CA TYR A 809 23.84 -0.51 31.06
C TYR A 809 25.27 -0.15 31.46
N ASN A 810 25.72 -0.55 32.65
CA ASN A 810 27.06 -0.25 33.15
C ASN A 810 28.15 -0.96 32.35
N TYR A 811 27.91 -2.21 31.94
CA TYR A 811 28.81 -2.97 31.11
C TYR A 811 28.79 -2.38 29.68
N VAL A 812 27.68 -2.38 28.98
CA VAL A 812 27.64 -2.10 27.53
C VAL A 812 27.39 -0.64 27.19
N ASN A 813 26.27 -0.08 27.64
CA ASN A 813 25.74 1.19 27.14
C ASN A 813 26.60 2.38 27.60
N ARG A 814 26.93 2.43 28.88
CA ARG A 814 27.69 3.51 29.51
C ARG A 814 29.10 3.70 28.90
N PRO A 815 29.91 2.65 28.66
CA PRO A 815 31.18 2.80 27.96
C PRO A 815 31.06 2.70 26.43
N HIS A 816 29.85 2.48 25.88
CA HIS A 816 29.62 2.13 24.47
C HIS A 816 30.52 0.98 24.01
N ARG A 817 30.53 -0.12 24.76
CA ARG A 817 31.33 -1.31 24.41
C ARG A 817 30.81 -1.90 23.11
N SER A 818 31.69 -2.26 22.18
CA SER A 818 31.28 -2.89 20.92
C SER A 818 31.13 -4.41 21.04
N ILE A 819 30.41 -5.03 20.10
CA ILE A 819 30.32 -6.50 20.01
C ILE A 819 31.71 -7.14 19.89
N LEU A 820 32.60 -6.58 19.07
CA LEU A 820 33.98 -7.07 18.96
C LEU A 820 34.71 -7.02 20.31
N GLU A 821 34.51 -5.97 21.10
CA GLU A 821 35.11 -5.86 22.44
C GLU A 821 34.55 -6.89 23.41
N VAL A 822 33.26 -7.19 23.34
CA VAL A 822 32.67 -8.28 24.15
C VAL A 822 33.31 -9.62 23.78
N ILE A 823 33.47 -9.92 22.49
CA ILE A 823 34.13 -11.17 22.04
C ILE A 823 35.62 -11.21 22.42
N GLN A 824 36.29 -10.05 22.53
CA GLN A 824 37.66 -9.95 23.03
C GLN A 824 37.75 -10.22 24.53
N GLU A 825 36.77 -9.77 25.31
CA GLU A 825 36.74 -9.91 26.77
C GLU A 825 36.27 -11.31 27.22
N PHE A 826 35.31 -11.92 26.52
CA PHE A 826 34.83 -13.29 26.75
C PHE A 826 35.53 -14.26 25.78
N PHE A 827 36.73 -14.71 26.14
CA PHE A 827 37.61 -15.45 25.21
C PHE A 827 37.08 -16.84 24.83
N SER A 828 36.25 -17.43 25.69
CA SER A 828 35.62 -18.74 25.46
C SER A 828 34.40 -18.66 24.53
N LEU A 829 33.92 -17.45 24.21
CA LEU A 829 32.80 -17.22 23.31
C LEU A 829 33.17 -17.53 21.85
N LYS A 830 32.68 -18.65 21.31
CA LYS A 830 32.86 -19.10 19.92
C LYS A 830 31.51 -19.28 19.23
N ILE A 831 31.06 -18.23 18.54
CA ILE A 831 29.79 -18.21 17.84
C ILE A 831 29.87 -19.17 16.64
N PRO A 832 28.95 -20.13 16.46
CA PRO A 832 28.89 -20.93 15.24
C PRO A 832 28.53 -20.08 14.01
N ILE A 833 29.11 -20.39 12.86
CA ILE A 833 28.93 -19.60 11.62
C ILE A 833 27.45 -19.53 11.24
N GLU A 834 26.72 -20.63 11.44
CA GLU A 834 25.31 -20.77 11.10
C GLU A 834 24.41 -19.87 11.97
N GLN A 835 24.90 -19.44 13.13
CA GLN A 835 24.18 -18.58 14.10
C GLN A 835 24.52 -17.10 13.94
N LEU A 836 25.47 -16.75 13.06
CA LEU A 836 26.05 -15.42 12.99
C LEU A 836 25.01 -14.31 12.72
N LEU A 837 24.06 -14.56 11.82
CA LEU A 837 22.99 -13.62 11.45
C LEU A 837 21.89 -13.49 12.51
N GLU A 838 21.85 -14.40 13.49
CA GLU A 838 20.92 -14.27 14.62
C GLU A 838 21.57 -13.53 15.79
N VAL A 839 22.87 -13.77 16.01
CA VAL A 839 23.60 -13.17 17.14
C VAL A 839 24.04 -11.74 16.84
N ILE A 840 24.52 -11.47 15.61
CA ILE A 840 25.13 -10.17 15.25
C ILE A 840 24.14 -9.35 14.41
N PRO A 841 23.81 -8.11 14.80
CA PRO A 841 22.88 -7.27 14.06
C PRO A 841 23.45 -6.86 12.69
N LEU A 842 22.56 -6.54 11.76
CA LEU A 842 22.94 -6.04 10.44
C LEU A 842 23.37 -4.56 10.48
N ILE A 843 24.34 -4.20 9.65
CA ILE A 843 24.73 -2.80 9.40
C ILE A 843 23.56 -2.08 8.74
N LYS A 844 23.15 -0.96 9.34
CA LYS A 844 22.10 -0.09 8.78
C LYS A 844 22.73 0.99 7.89
N PRO A 845 22.12 1.30 6.72
CA PRO A 845 22.53 2.44 5.92
C PRO A 845 22.38 3.75 6.72
N ARG A 846 23.26 4.72 6.46
CA ARG A 846 23.26 6.01 7.15
C ARG A 846 22.78 7.10 6.23
N LEU A 847 21.69 7.77 6.61
CA LEU A 847 21.10 8.84 5.83
C LEU A 847 21.75 10.19 6.11
N PHE A 848 21.90 10.97 5.04
CA PHE A 848 22.35 12.37 5.10
C PHE A 848 21.47 13.22 4.19
N SER A 849 21.07 14.41 4.66
CA SER A 849 20.34 15.38 3.85
C SER A 849 21.26 15.94 2.75
N ILE A 850 20.77 15.93 1.51
CA ILE A 850 21.51 16.44 0.36
C ILE A 850 21.53 17.98 0.45
N CYS A 851 22.72 18.58 0.35
CA CYS A 851 22.93 20.00 0.69
C CYS A 851 23.12 20.95 -0.50
N ASN A 852 22.86 20.48 -1.72
CA ASN A 852 22.95 21.29 -2.94
C ASN A 852 21.71 21.10 -3.83
N LEU A 853 21.38 22.14 -4.60
CA LEU A 853 20.41 22.07 -5.69
C LEU A 853 20.77 20.93 -6.67
N PRO A 854 19.78 20.22 -7.25
CA PRO A 854 20.01 19.25 -8.32
C PRO A 854 20.81 19.86 -9.47
N LYS A 855 22.04 19.36 -9.63
CA LYS A 855 22.99 19.73 -10.68
C LYS A 855 23.39 18.45 -11.41
N GLN A 856 23.61 18.53 -12.74
CA GLN A 856 23.89 17.37 -13.59
C GLN A 856 24.92 16.43 -12.95
N GLY A 857 24.43 15.28 -12.46
CA GLY A 857 25.25 14.20 -11.95
C GLY A 857 26.03 14.47 -10.65
N THR A 858 25.73 15.51 -9.85
CA THR A 858 26.47 15.78 -8.60
C THR A 858 25.57 15.93 -7.38
N LEU A 859 25.96 15.37 -6.25
CA LEU A 859 25.33 15.60 -4.95
C LEU A 859 26.38 15.92 -3.87
N GLU A 860 25.99 16.74 -2.90
CA GLU A 860 26.85 17.24 -1.84
C GLU A 860 26.25 16.95 -0.46
N LEU A 861 27.11 16.67 0.53
CA LEU A 861 26.73 16.38 1.91
C LEU A 861 27.56 17.18 2.91
N ALA A 862 26.98 17.51 4.05
CA ALA A 862 27.70 18.04 5.22
C ALA A 862 27.67 17.01 6.36
N VAL A 863 28.81 16.37 6.62
CA VAL A 863 28.91 15.20 7.50
C VAL A 863 29.74 15.52 8.74
N ALA A 864 29.10 15.60 9.91
CA ALA A 864 29.81 15.72 11.18
C ALA A 864 30.45 14.37 11.57
N ILE A 865 31.76 14.35 11.76
CA ILE A 865 32.51 13.15 12.14
C ILE A 865 32.23 12.77 13.59
N VAL A 866 31.76 11.55 13.82
CA VAL A 866 31.47 11.06 15.15
C VAL A 866 32.73 10.47 15.76
N GLU A 867 33.38 11.23 16.63
CA GLU A 867 34.53 10.79 17.43
C GLU A 867 34.45 11.42 18.82
N TYR A 868 34.34 10.60 19.86
CA TYR A 868 34.20 11.08 21.25
C TYR A 868 34.88 10.15 22.24
N ARG A 869 35.11 10.61 23.47
CA ARG A 869 35.66 9.77 24.55
C ARG A 869 34.56 9.45 25.56
N THR A 870 34.48 8.19 25.97
CA THR A 870 33.56 7.76 27.04
C THR A 870 34.19 7.94 28.41
N ILE A 871 33.45 7.59 29.47
CA ILE A 871 33.92 7.67 30.87
C ILE A 871 35.22 6.87 31.09
N ILE A 872 35.41 5.79 30.34
CA ILE A 872 36.64 4.98 30.34
C ILE A 872 37.77 5.57 29.49
N ARG A 873 37.63 6.83 29.01
CA ARG A 873 38.58 7.59 28.17
C ARG A 873 38.96 6.94 26.84
N ARG A 874 38.32 5.84 26.45
CA ARG A 874 38.48 5.20 25.15
C ARG A 874 37.80 6.05 24.08
N VAL A 875 38.46 6.20 22.94
CA VAL A 875 37.91 6.90 21.78
C VAL A 875 36.88 5.98 21.10
N ARG A 876 35.66 6.47 20.95
CA ARG A 876 34.55 5.86 20.22
C ARG A 876 34.38 6.59 18.90
N LYS A 877 34.14 5.82 17.84
CA LYS A 877 33.98 6.33 16.48
C LYS A 877 32.68 5.80 15.89
N GLY A 878 31.99 6.63 15.11
CA GLY A 878 30.85 6.17 14.34
C GLY A 878 31.30 5.30 13.17
N LEU A 879 30.58 4.21 12.90
CA LEU A 879 30.89 3.30 11.79
C LEU A 879 30.97 4.04 10.45
N CYS A 880 29.90 4.75 10.07
CA CYS A 880 29.83 5.46 8.79
C CYS A 880 30.85 6.58 8.65
N THR A 881 31.06 7.38 9.70
CA THR A 881 31.96 8.54 9.62
C THR A 881 33.42 8.13 9.68
N SER A 882 33.76 7.07 10.43
CA SER A 882 35.10 6.50 10.40
C SER A 882 35.42 5.83 9.07
N TRP A 883 34.44 5.18 8.43
CA TRP A 883 34.56 4.65 7.08
C TRP A 883 34.80 5.76 6.06
N LEU A 884 34.00 6.84 6.07
CA LEU A 884 34.21 8.00 5.18
C LEU A 884 35.62 8.57 5.29
N LYS A 885 36.19 8.63 6.50
CA LYS A 885 37.58 9.09 6.72
C LYS A 885 38.67 8.17 6.16
N ARG A 886 38.35 6.92 5.86
CA ARG A 886 39.28 5.97 5.22
C ARG A 886 39.24 6.05 3.69
N LEU A 887 38.22 6.70 3.13
CA LEU A 887 38.06 6.84 1.68
C LEU A 887 38.96 7.95 1.14
N ASN A 888 39.28 7.83 -0.15
CA ASN A 888 40.11 8.77 -0.89
C ASN A 888 39.32 9.36 -2.06
N VAL A 889 39.80 10.50 -2.57
CA VAL A 889 39.29 11.05 -3.83
C VAL A 889 39.43 10.01 -4.95
N ASN A 890 38.40 9.91 -5.78
CA ASN A 890 38.18 8.90 -6.82
C ASN A 890 37.73 7.52 -6.35
N ASP A 891 37.64 7.26 -5.04
CA ASP A 891 36.98 6.04 -4.57
C ASP A 891 35.50 6.05 -4.99
N LYS A 892 34.98 4.86 -5.24
CA LYS A 892 33.57 4.66 -5.58
C LYS A 892 32.83 4.14 -4.37
N ILE A 893 31.60 4.62 -4.18
CA ILE A 893 30.71 4.16 -3.13
C ILE A 893 29.33 3.85 -3.70
N VAL A 894 28.64 2.94 -3.04
CA VAL A 894 27.25 2.59 -3.35
C VAL A 894 26.35 3.44 -2.47
N VAL A 895 25.31 4.01 -3.08
CA VAL A 895 24.30 4.81 -2.40
C VAL A 895 22.90 4.49 -2.92
N SER A 896 21.88 4.88 -2.16
CA SER A 896 20.50 4.99 -2.64
C SER A 896 19.94 6.38 -2.34
N ILE A 897 19.12 6.90 -3.24
CA ILE A 897 18.44 8.19 -3.07
C ILE A 897 17.06 7.94 -2.49
N ASN A 898 16.75 8.63 -1.39
CA ASN A 898 15.45 8.59 -0.74
C ASN A 898 14.68 9.85 -1.14
N GLN A 899 13.69 9.67 -2.02
CA GLN A 899 12.82 10.75 -2.45
C GLN A 899 11.79 11.04 -1.36
N ASN A 900 12.01 12.14 -0.63
CA ASN A 900 11.17 12.52 0.50
C ASN A 900 9.93 13.30 0.06
N ASN A 901 9.85 13.74 -1.20
CA ASN A 901 8.78 14.58 -1.75
C ASN A 901 8.51 15.79 -0.85
N LEU A 902 9.58 16.37 -0.28
CA LEU A 902 9.47 17.52 0.60
C LEU A 902 8.92 18.69 -0.21
N LYS A 903 7.67 19.08 0.08
CA LYS A 903 7.04 20.24 -0.55
C LYS A 903 7.41 21.49 0.25
N ILE A 904 8.41 22.21 -0.23
CA ILE A 904 8.73 23.54 0.29
C ILE A 904 7.56 24.48 -0.05
N PRO A 905 6.97 25.18 0.94
CA PRO A 905 5.91 26.15 0.68
C PRO A 905 6.32 27.20 -0.34
N ASP A 906 5.42 27.53 -1.27
CA ASP A 906 5.60 28.61 -2.24
C ASP A 906 5.29 29.98 -1.59
N ALA A 907 6.00 30.32 -0.52
CA ALA A 907 5.77 31.51 0.29
C ALA A 907 7.08 32.02 0.94
N ASP A 908 7.02 33.20 1.57
CA ASP A 908 8.06 33.66 2.49
C ASP A 908 8.25 32.65 3.64
N MET A 909 9.50 32.46 4.08
CA MET A 909 9.83 31.41 5.05
C MET A 909 10.80 31.87 6.13
N VAL A 910 10.55 31.38 7.34
CA VAL A 910 11.53 31.32 8.42
C VAL A 910 12.27 29.99 8.32
N LEU A 911 13.58 30.04 8.12
CA LEU A 911 14.44 28.86 8.05
C LEU A 911 15.30 28.80 9.31
N VAL A 912 15.40 27.63 9.95
CA VAL A 912 16.19 27.45 11.17
C VAL A 912 17.07 26.22 11.00
N GLY A 913 18.39 26.41 10.99
CA GLY A 913 19.35 25.34 10.69
C GLY A 913 20.68 25.46 11.44
N PRO A 914 20.73 25.20 12.76
CA PRO A 914 21.98 25.17 13.51
C PRO A 914 22.86 23.96 13.14
N GLY A 915 24.19 24.17 13.14
CA GLY A 915 25.18 23.14 12.87
C GLY A 915 24.95 22.45 11.53
N THR A 916 25.01 21.12 11.49
CA THR A 916 24.72 20.34 10.27
C THR A 916 23.26 20.40 9.83
N GLY A 917 22.35 20.96 10.64
CA GLY A 917 20.98 21.29 10.21
C GLY A 917 20.93 22.30 9.06
N ILE A 918 22.05 22.98 8.77
CA ILE A 918 22.18 23.85 7.60
C ILE A 918 22.15 23.09 6.27
N ALA A 919 22.36 21.77 6.27
CA ALA A 919 22.51 20.97 5.05
C ALA A 919 21.28 21.10 4.11
N PRO A 920 20.05 20.70 4.50
CA PRO A 920 18.90 20.86 3.61
C PRO A 920 18.51 22.34 3.41
N VAL A 921 18.76 23.19 4.41
CA VAL A 921 18.53 24.64 4.32
C VAL A 921 19.33 25.27 3.18
N ARG A 922 20.60 24.88 3.00
CA ARG A 922 21.44 25.35 1.89
C ARG A 922 20.78 25.07 0.53
N ALA A 923 20.25 23.87 0.32
CA ALA A 923 19.58 23.50 -0.92
C ALA A 923 18.27 24.30 -1.14
N ILE A 924 17.49 24.56 -0.08
CA ILE A 924 16.27 25.38 -0.12
C ILE A 924 16.60 26.83 -0.51
N VAL A 925 17.63 27.41 0.11
CA VAL A 925 18.09 28.77 -0.19
C VAL A 925 18.59 28.88 -1.62
N GLN A 926 19.40 27.91 -2.08
CA GLN A 926 19.89 27.87 -3.45
C GLN A 926 18.74 27.78 -4.48
N LEU A 927 17.68 27.03 -4.18
CA LEU A 927 16.48 26.93 -5.03
C LEU A 927 15.81 28.29 -5.21
N ASN A 928 15.62 29.06 -4.13
CA ASN A 928 15.03 30.39 -4.20
C ASN A 928 15.94 31.40 -4.90
N ASP A 929 17.25 31.38 -4.62
CA ASP A 929 18.24 32.23 -5.33
C ASP A 929 18.21 31.99 -6.84
N LYS A 930 18.22 30.71 -7.26
CA LYS A 930 18.11 30.34 -8.68
C LYS A 930 16.80 30.85 -9.29
N ARG A 931 15.67 30.68 -8.61
CA ARG A 931 14.36 31.17 -9.06
C ARG A 931 14.39 32.68 -9.33
N ILE A 932 14.95 33.46 -8.42
CA ILE A 932 15.07 34.92 -8.57
C ILE A 932 15.99 35.28 -9.74
N ARG A 933 17.13 34.60 -9.88
CA ARG A 933 18.08 34.85 -10.99
C ARG A 933 17.52 34.49 -12.36
N ASP A 934 16.67 33.48 -12.43
CA ASP A 934 15.95 33.07 -13.63
C ASP A 934 14.80 34.04 -13.99
N GLY A 935 14.62 35.13 -13.23
CA GLY A 935 13.61 36.16 -13.48
C GLY A 935 12.19 35.77 -13.05
N LYS A 936 12.05 34.73 -12.23
CA LYS A 936 10.76 34.31 -11.64
C LYS A 936 10.52 34.99 -10.30
N ASP A 937 9.26 35.10 -9.89
CA ASP A 937 8.88 35.65 -8.59
C ASP A 937 9.50 34.82 -7.47
N GLY A 938 10.47 35.36 -6.74
CA GLY A 938 11.05 34.68 -5.58
C GLY A 938 10.44 35.13 -4.25
N HIS A 939 10.91 34.51 -3.17
CA HIS A 939 10.42 34.76 -1.82
C HIS A 939 11.49 35.41 -0.94
N ASN A 940 11.06 36.02 0.16
CA ASN A 940 11.93 36.53 1.21
C ASN A 940 12.10 35.45 2.29
N TYR A 941 13.31 34.92 2.39
CA TYR A 941 13.68 33.95 3.41
C TYR A 941 14.45 34.61 4.55
N LEU A 942 14.00 34.36 5.77
CA LEU A 942 14.67 34.74 7.00
C LEU A 942 15.33 33.51 7.63
N LEU A 943 16.65 33.40 7.49
CA LEU A 943 17.43 32.26 7.96
C LEU A 943 18.07 32.55 9.32
N PHE A 944 17.79 31.70 10.30
CA PHE A 944 18.48 31.63 11.59
C PHE A 944 19.51 30.50 11.59
N THR A 945 20.79 30.86 11.67
CA THR A 945 21.90 29.90 11.79
C THR A 945 22.39 29.83 13.23
N GLY A 946 22.99 28.70 13.61
CA GLY A 946 23.51 28.48 14.96
C GLY A 946 24.79 27.68 14.96
N HIS A 947 25.88 28.32 15.37
CA HIS A 947 27.23 27.74 15.43
C HIS A 947 27.91 28.11 16.76
N ARG A 948 29.10 27.58 17.04
CA ARG A 948 29.85 27.97 18.25
C ARG A 948 30.66 29.24 18.03
N TYR A 949 31.41 29.30 16.94
CA TYR A 949 32.30 30.41 16.58
C TYR A 949 32.22 30.71 15.09
N ARG A 950 32.18 32.00 14.75
CA ARG A 950 32.17 32.47 13.37
C ARG A 950 33.36 32.00 12.54
N GLU A 951 34.55 32.07 13.12
CA GLU A 951 35.80 31.75 12.42
C GLU A 951 36.12 30.24 12.42
N LYS A 952 35.38 29.41 13.17
CA LYS A 952 35.73 27.98 13.34
C LYS A 952 34.72 26.99 12.77
N ASP A 953 33.43 27.25 12.91
CA ASP A 953 32.40 26.27 12.55
C ASP A 953 31.19 26.88 11.85
N TYR A 954 31.35 28.04 11.21
CA TYR A 954 30.31 28.69 10.42
C TYR A 954 30.14 28.06 9.04
N LEU A 955 29.48 26.89 9.04
CA LEU A 955 29.29 26.05 7.85
C LEU A 955 28.60 26.84 6.72
N PHE A 956 29.22 26.87 5.54
CA PHE A 956 28.75 27.57 4.33
C PHE A 956 28.48 29.07 4.49
N GLY A 957 28.96 29.69 5.58
CA GLY A 957 28.74 31.11 5.89
C GLY A 957 29.15 32.10 4.80
N HIS A 958 30.14 31.72 3.99
CA HIS A 958 30.65 32.53 2.89
C HIS A 958 29.70 32.60 1.67
N GLU A 959 28.75 31.68 1.55
CA GLU A 959 27.81 31.65 0.42
C GLU A 959 26.68 32.67 0.59
N TRP A 960 26.21 32.88 1.83
CA TRP A 960 24.99 33.63 2.12
C TRP A 960 24.95 35.07 1.59
N PRO A 961 26.02 35.88 1.68
CA PRO A 961 26.01 37.26 1.18
C PRO A 961 25.74 37.37 -0.33
N HIS A 962 25.91 36.27 -1.07
CA HIS A 962 25.72 36.23 -2.51
C HIS A 962 24.34 35.75 -2.94
N MET A 963 23.50 35.28 -2.00
CA MET A 963 22.18 34.72 -2.28
C MET A 963 21.09 35.80 -2.33
N LYS A 964 20.23 35.75 -3.35
CA LYS A 964 19.08 36.64 -3.52
C LYS A 964 17.90 36.20 -2.67
N GLY A 965 17.10 37.15 -2.19
CA GLY A 965 15.90 36.87 -1.38
C GLY A 965 16.20 36.29 0.01
N LEU A 966 17.43 36.44 0.52
CA LEU A 966 17.86 35.86 1.80
C LEU A 966 18.31 36.95 2.78
N ARG A 967 17.76 36.93 4.00
CA ARG A 967 18.31 37.63 5.17
C ARG A 967 18.75 36.59 6.19
N VAL A 968 20.01 36.67 6.62
CA VAL A 968 20.59 35.73 7.59
C VAL A 968 20.79 36.39 8.94
N ILE A 969 20.38 35.70 10.01
CA ILE A 969 20.59 36.05 11.40
C ILE A 969 21.42 34.93 12.04
N ASP A 970 22.67 35.24 12.36
CA ASP A 970 23.59 34.27 12.93
C ASP A 970 23.54 34.26 14.46
N SER A 971 23.66 33.06 15.03
CA SER A 971 23.84 32.84 16.46
C SER A 971 25.15 32.10 16.72
N PHE A 972 26.08 32.74 17.43
CA PHE A 972 27.35 32.15 17.84
C PHE A 972 27.37 31.90 19.35
N SER A 973 27.04 30.68 19.76
CA SER A 973 26.81 30.28 21.17
C SER A 973 28.01 30.46 22.10
N ARG A 974 29.23 30.58 21.57
CA ARG A 974 30.45 30.82 22.34
C ARG A 974 31.04 32.23 22.14
N GLN A 975 30.32 33.12 21.45
CA GLN A 975 30.70 34.52 21.21
C GLN A 975 29.57 35.51 21.59
N ALA A 976 28.89 35.25 22.71
CA ALA A 976 27.77 36.06 23.24
C ALA A 976 26.52 36.14 22.33
N GLY A 977 26.42 35.31 21.28
CA GLY A 977 25.29 35.29 20.35
C GLY A 977 24.04 34.54 20.84
N GLY A 978 24.16 33.75 21.91
CA GLY A 978 23.09 32.88 22.40
C GLY A 978 22.90 31.62 21.55
N TYR A 979 21.73 31.01 21.62
CA TYR A 979 21.27 29.94 20.74
C TYR A 979 20.23 30.49 19.73
N VAL A 980 19.83 29.66 18.76
CA VAL A 980 18.93 30.07 17.68
C VAL A 980 17.60 30.61 18.18
N GLN A 981 17.03 30.04 19.24
CA GLN A 981 15.78 30.52 19.84
C GLN A 981 15.91 31.94 20.41
N ASP A 982 17.08 32.31 20.94
CA ASP A 982 17.33 33.66 21.48
C ASP A 982 17.35 34.68 20.33
N THR A 983 17.94 34.32 19.20
CA THR A 983 17.97 35.19 18.00
C THR A 983 16.61 35.27 17.31
N ILE A 984 15.82 34.18 17.31
CA ILE A 984 14.44 34.17 16.83
C ILE A 984 13.60 35.15 17.66
N TRP A 985 13.69 35.08 18.99
CA TRP A 985 13.00 35.99 19.91
C TRP A 985 13.39 37.46 19.68
N LYS A 986 14.69 37.74 19.50
CA LYS A 986 15.17 39.11 19.20
C LYS A 986 14.62 39.67 17.88
N ASN A 987 14.26 38.81 16.93
CA ASN A 987 13.69 39.19 15.64
C ASN A 987 12.21 38.80 15.54
N LYS A 988 11.50 38.76 16.68
CA LYS A 988 10.12 38.29 16.78
C LYS A 988 9.15 39.00 15.86
N ASP A 989 9.32 40.30 15.62
CA ASP A 989 8.41 41.08 14.76
C ASP A 989 8.50 40.63 13.30
N ASP A 990 9.71 40.35 12.80
CA ASP A 990 9.93 39.84 11.45
C ASP A 990 9.38 38.41 11.32
N VAL A 991 9.60 37.57 12.35
CA VAL A 991 9.07 36.20 12.40
C VAL A 991 7.54 36.20 12.41
N ALA A 992 6.91 36.97 13.31
CA ALA A 992 5.46 37.11 13.41
C ALA A 992 4.87 37.60 12.09
N LYS A 993 5.49 38.60 11.45
CA LYS A 993 5.05 39.12 10.16
C LYS A 993 5.02 38.04 9.07
N ILE A 994 6.07 37.21 8.96
CA ILE A 994 6.11 36.12 7.98
C ILE A 994 5.00 35.11 8.28
N LEU A 995 4.89 34.65 9.53
CA LEU A 995 3.95 33.59 9.89
C LEU A 995 2.48 34.04 9.79
N ASN A 996 2.16 35.27 10.21
CA ASN A 996 0.82 35.83 10.12
C ASN A 996 0.36 36.10 8.67
N ASN A 997 1.29 36.31 7.74
CA ASN A 997 0.99 36.54 6.32
C ASN A 997 0.93 35.22 5.51
N GLY A 998 0.73 34.08 6.17
CA GLY A 998 0.66 32.78 5.51
C GLY A 998 2.02 32.17 5.14
N GLY A 999 3.12 32.75 5.63
CA GLY A 999 4.46 32.19 5.46
C GLY A 999 4.70 30.89 6.23
N GLY A 1000 5.83 30.26 5.93
CA GLY A 1000 6.23 28.97 6.50
C GLY A 1000 7.37 29.04 7.52
N LEU A 1001 7.57 27.95 8.27
CA LEU A 1001 8.68 27.67 9.16
C LEU A 1001 9.30 26.32 8.78
N TYR A 1002 10.59 26.30 8.48
CA TYR A 1002 11.37 25.08 8.27
C TYR A 1002 12.47 24.98 9.33
N LEU A 1003 12.44 23.90 10.11
CA LEU A 1003 13.31 23.69 11.26
C LEU A 1003 14.12 22.40 11.08
N CYS A 1004 15.44 22.52 11.07
CA CYS A 1004 16.33 21.38 10.85
C CYS A 1004 17.52 21.34 11.82
N GLY A 1005 17.91 20.14 12.27
CA GLY A 1005 19.09 19.95 13.10
C GLY A 1005 18.94 18.88 14.18
N SER A 1006 19.59 19.07 15.33
CA SER A 1006 19.58 18.07 16.41
C SER A 1006 18.18 17.87 17.00
N SER A 1007 17.76 16.61 17.12
CA SER A 1007 16.48 16.17 17.71
C SER A 1007 16.37 16.36 19.23
N GLY A 1008 17.41 16.86 19.90
CA GLY A 1008 17.42 17.09 21.36
C GLY A 1008 16.53 18.26 21.80
N LYS A 1009 17.04 19.13 22.69
CA LYS A 1009 16.22 20.25 23.22
C LYS A 1009 15.89 21.35 22.19
N MET A 1010 16.65 21.42 21.10
CA MET A 1010 16.58 22.54 20.14
C MET A 1010 15.18 22.72 19.52
N PRO A 1011 14.51 21.67 18.99
CA PRO A 1011 13.24 21.85 18.30
C PRO A 1011 12.12 22.27 19.26
N THR A 1012 12.11 21.70 20.47
CA THR A 1012 11.19 22.07 21.54
C THR A 1012 11.35 23.55 21.93
N GLN A 1013 12.59 24.03 22.08
CA GLN A 1013 12.85 25.42 22.43
C GLN A 1013 12.43 26.39 21.31
N VAL A 1014 12.69 26.05 20.04
CA VAL A 1014 12.24 26.85 18.89
C VAL A 1014 10.72 26.90 18.85
N ARG A 1015 10.03 25.77 19.04
CA ARG A 1015 8.57 25.72 19.08
C ARG A 1015 7.99 26.62 20.19
N ILE A 1016 8.46 26.47 21.43
CA ILE A 1016 8.03 27.31 22.56
C ILE A 1016 8.23 28.80 22.24
N THR A 1017 9.35 29.14 21.61
CA THR A 1017 9.65 30.53 21.23
C THR A 1017 8.65 31.04 20.19
N VAL A 1018 8.34 30.25 19.16
CA VAL A 1018 7.35 30.62 18.14
C VAL A 1018 5.94 30.73 18.74
N GLU A 1019 5.58 29.83 19.67
CA GLU A 1019 4.32 29.89 20.41
C GLU A 1019 4.18 31.22 21.16
N GLU A 1020 5.19 31.63 21.92
CA GLU A 1020 5.17 32.91 22.64
C GLU A 1020 5.20 34.12 21.69
N ILE A 1021 5.87 34.03 20.54
CA ILE A 1021 5.85 35.09 19.52
C ILE A 1021 4.43 35.30 18.98
N LEU A 1022 3.76 34.23 18.54
CA LEU A 1022 2.40 34.32 17.98
C LEU A 1022 1.37 34.79 19.03
N LYS A 1023 1.54 34.33 20.27
CA LYS A 1023 0.74 34.76 21.41
C LYS A 1023 0.88 36.26 21.67
N GLU A 1024 2.11 36.78 21.73
CA GLU A 1024 2.37 38.20 21.97
C GLU A 1024 1.94 39.07 20.78
N SER A 1025 2.25 38.67 19.54
CA SER A 1025 1.97 39.47 18.35
C SER A 1025 0.49 39.57 18.01
N ASN A 1026 -0.29 38.53 18.31
CA ASN A 1026 -1.71 38.46 17.96
C ASN A 1026 -2.65 38.60 19.17
N ASN A 1027 -2.11 38.70 20.39
CA ASN A 1027 -2.87 38.69 21.64
C ASN A 1027 -3.82 37.47 21.74
N TRP A 1028 -3.33 36.31 21.31
CA TRP A 1028 -4.06 35.05 21.33
C TRP A 1028 -3.91 34.32 22.66
N ASP A 1029 -4.88 33.49 23.00
CA ASP A 1029 -4.72 32.53 24.09
C ASP A 1029 -3.89 31.31 23.65
N VAL A 1030 -3.48 30.51 24.64
CA VAL A 1030 -2.61 29.34 24.43
C VAL A 1030 -3.29 28.27 23.54
N GLU A 1031 -4.61 28.13 23.64
CA GLU A 1031 -5.36 27.13 22.86
C GLU A 1031 -5.40 27.52 21.37
N THR A 1032 -5.63 28.80 21.07
CA THR A 1032 -5.64 29.36 19.72
C THR A 1032 -4.26 29.23 19.06
N VAL A 1033 -3.19 29.54 19.78
CA VAL A 1033 -1.81 29.39 19.26
C VAL A 1033 -1.51 27.93 18.93
N LYS A 1034 -1.87 26.99 19.81
CA LYS A 1034 -1.69 25.56 19.57
C LYS A 1034 -2.50 25.08 18.36
N ALA A 1035 -3.74 25.57 18.20
CA ALA A 1035 -4.57 25.27 17.06
C ALA A 1035 -3.98 25.80 15.74
N GLU A 1036 -3.44 27.03 15.73
CA GLU A 1036 -2.79 27.60 14.55
C GLU A 1036 -1.51 26.86 14.18
N LEU A 1037 -0.64 26.52 15.14
CA LEU A 1037 0.56 25.73 14.83
C LEU A 1037 0.21 24.34 14.30
N LEU A 1038 -0.81 23.70 14.87
CA LEU A 1038 -1.32 22.42 14.37
C LEU A 1038 -1.92 22.55 12.95
N LYS A 1039 -2.57 23.67 12.66
CA LYS A 1039 -3.04 24.01 11.31
C LYS A 1039 -1.87 24.21 10.34
N MET A 1040 -0.84 24.96 10.75
CA MET A 1040 0.39 25.15 9.96
C MET A 1040 1.07 23.82 9.62
N GLU A 1041 1.13 22.87 10.56
CA GLU A 1041 1.67 21.53 10.33
C GLU A 1041 0.82 20.76 9.29
N LYS A 1042 -0.51 20.79 9.44
CA LYS A 1042 -1.45 20.14 8.49
C LYS A 1042 -1.33 20.72 7.08
N GLU A 1043 -1.17 22.04 6.98
CA GLU A 1043 -0.97 22.78 5.73
C GLU A 1043 0.47 22.67 5.19
N LYS A 1044 1.36 21.95 5.88
CA LYS A 1044 2.80 21.83 5.56
C LYS A 1044 3.53 23.18 5.53
N ARG A 1045 3.02 24.18 6.24
CA ARG A 1045 3.68 25.47 6.48
C ARG A 1045 4.68 25.39 7.63
N PHE A 1046 4.49 24.51 8.61
CA PHE A 1046 5.52 24.18 9.60
C PHE A 1046 6.10 22.79 9.27
N ILE A 1047 7.38 22.76 8.88
CA ILE A 1047 8.13 21.55 8.58
C ILE A 1047 9.29 21.39 9.58
N GLN A 1048 9.42 20.20 10.18
CA GLN A 1048 10.52 19.86 11.07
C GLN A 1048 11.29 18.63 10.55
N GLU A 1049 12.60 18.76 10.35
CA GLU A 1049 13.52 17.70 9.92
C GLU A 1049 14.68 17.59 10.91
N THR A 1050 14.51 16.77 11.96
CA THR A 1050 15.47 16.71 13.08
C THR A 1050 15.94 15.28 13.36
N TRP A 1051 17.23 15.10 13.67
CA TRP A 1051 17.86 13.80 13.93
C TRP A 1051 18.71 13.78 15.21
#